data_AF-A0A3N1A6J4-F1
#
_entry.id   AF-A0A3N1A6J4-F1
#
_cell.length_a   1.000
_cell.length_b   1.000
_cell.length_c   1.000
_cell.angle_alpha   90.00
_cell.angle_beta   90.00
_cell.angle_gamma   90.00
#
_symmetry.space_group_name_H-M   'P 1'
#
loop_
_entity.id
_entity.type
_entity.pdbx_description
1 polymer ?
#
loop_
_entity_poly.entity_id
_entity_poly.type
_entity_poly.pdbx_seq_one_letter_code
_entity_poly.pdbx_strand_id
1 'polypeptide(L)'
;MDLDSEPDNEPPGVAQVSRWRQINLTFSDWQSAEDYAATRLAPELTGAEDHRAITAFWFIRKRETWRLRLLPGDGLSQVYALLAAITDDDRIRGVTEPIYRPEAYAFGGDQAMTIAHTLFHADSRYILGHFATTGGAHRRELGVLLATRLMRAAGLEFSEQGDVWRLLASRRHEPSAPAPSPRLIAAVQRLITAADDAVGSPLAVTPRWPKAHVQAGADLGFLDRHGALTRDLREVLTHHLLFLFNRLGISAADAWLLATAAVTVTFHHPFDTPSGYQPATKIDSRVNAVNTFPTAPETSSAATLREQLASTLEQRGHIRSAPVAHAFRTVPREQFLPGVDLETVYTRRQIVTKRDPTGAALSSASSPSLVADMLEQLAPQPGHRVLEIGAATGINAALLAELTSPGGTVVTIELDQDLADGARTGLDRAGYNTVKVICGDGALGEPDQAPYNRIIVTAGAWDISAAWWEQLADHGRIVVPLRVHESGLTRCFAFDRISPHQLVSTTTPLVCGFVPMRGSTEHTDHHVRLDTDVVLKLDTTDQPDRAALASALSHPRLERWTGIQVTDDDPIGHLDLWLLVHANRPFGRLGVGDTARTSGLVTPAYRWAGAAIYHGGTIAYLAFQDAGDGHHEVGAIAHGPDATTLATDLTNLLDRWDAAGRPNQPTVTAHRAGTRTADHGDISRSDTILTIAF
;
A
#
# COMPACT_ATOMS: atom_id res chain seq x y z
N MET A 1 -63.14 3.59 -27.16
CA MET A 1 -62.59 3.16 -28.45
C MET A 1 -61.30 3.91 -28.61
N ASP A 2 -60.23 3.14 -28.48
CA ASP A 2 -58.82 3.51 -28.52
C ASP A 2 -58.34 4.06 -29.87
N LEU A 3 -57.04 4.42 -29.84
CA LEU A 3 -56.02 4.42 -30.92
C LEU A 3 -55.83 5.79 -31.62
N ASP A 4 -54.64 6.42 -31.71
CA ASP A 4 -53.26 6.01 -31.44
C ASP A 4 -52.40 7.26 -31.15
N SER A 5 -51.57 7.20 -30.12
CA SER A 5 -50.38 8.06 -29.96
C SER A 5 -49.18 7.13 -29.81
N GLU A 6 -48.26 7.20 -30.78
CA GLU A 6 -47.00 6.45 -30.78
C GLU A 6 -46.19 6.71 -29.49
N PRO A 7 -45.45 5.71 -28.97
CA PRO A 7 -44.63 5.87 -27.80
C PRO A 7 -43.32 6.59 -28.15
N ASP A 8 -43.01 7.63 -27.39
CA ASP A 8 -41.65 8.16 -27.27
C ASP A 8 -40.71 7.02 -26.86
N ASN A 9 -39.73 6.72 -27.70
CA ASN A 9 -38.59 5.87 -27.35
C ASN A 9 -37.75 6.60 -26.29
N GLU A 10 -38.06 6.38 -25.01
CA GLU A 10 -37.11 6.64 -23.93
C GLU A 10 -35.84 5.80 -24.15
N PRO A 11 -34.64 6.38 -23.97
CA PRO A 11 -33.40 5.62 -24.00
C PRO A 11 -33.39 4.57 -22.86
N PRO A 12 -32.70 3.42 -23.02
CA PRO A 12 -32.68 2.38 -22.01
C PRO A 12 -32.18 2.91 -20.66
N GLY A 13 -32.90 2.54 -19.60
CA GLY A 13 -32.88 3.14 -18.27
C GLY A 13 -31.51 3.48 -17.70
N VAL A 14 -31.28 4.78 -17.50
CA VAL A 14 -30.21 5.28 -16.65
C VAL A 14 -30.49 4.79 -15.23
N ALA A 15 -29.63 3.91 -14.71
CA ALA A 15 -29.70 3.47 -13.32
C ALA A 15 -29.81 4.68 -12.38
N GLN A 16 -30.84 4.70 -11.54
CA GLN A 16 -31.13 5.80 -10.62
C GLN A 16 -29.89 6.05 -9.74
N VAL A 17 -29.24 7.21 -9.94
CA VAL A 17 -28.02 7.55 -9.19
C VAL A 17 -28.39 7.66 -7.71
N SER A 18 -27.65 6.95 -6.85
CA SER A 18 -27.82 6.98 -5.40
C SER A 18 -27.82 8.42 -4.89
N ARG A 19 -28.81 8.80 -4.07
CA ARG A 19 -28.87 10.14 -3.45
C ARG A 19 -27.74 10.39 -2.44
N TRP A 20 -27.04 9.33 -2.05
CA TRP A 20 -25.91 9.40 -1.14
C TRP A 20 -24.65 9.97 -1.82
N ARG A 21 -24.02 10.93 -1.18
CA ARG A 21 -22.67 11.41 -1.51
C ARG A 21 -21.62 10.59 -0.76
N GLN A 22 -20.47 10.35 -1.35
CA GLN A 22 -19.34 9.73 -0.67
C GLN A 22 -18.10 10.62 -0.75
N ILE A 23 -17.43 10.72 0.38
CA ILE A 23 -16.13 11.34 0.53
C ILE A 23 -15.19 10.33 1.19
N ASN A 24 -14.00 10.22 0.65
CA ASN A 24 -12.94 9.37 1.15
C ASN A 24 -11.89 10.25 1.81
N LEU A 25 -11.62 10.04 3.08
CA LEU A 25 -10.59 10.72 3.85
C LEU A 25 -9.43 9.76 4.09
N THR A 26 -8.25 10.10 3.60
CA THR A 26 -7.03 9.31 3.77
C THR A 26 -6.21 9.87 4.93
N PHE A 27 -5.74 9.00 5.82
CA PHE A 27 -4.99 9.38 7.01
C PHE A 27 -3.59 8.77 7.03
N SER A 28 -2.74 9.24 7.95
CA SER A 28 -1.39 8.72 8.15
C SER A 28 -1.33 7.31 8.70
N ASP A 29 -2.26 7.01 9.57
CA ASP A 29 -2.38 5.82 10.37
C ASP A 29 -3.78 5.80 10.99
N TRP A 30 -4.16 4.66 11.57
CA TRP A 30 -5.50 4.51 12.14
C TRP A 30 -5.70 5.24 13.47
N GLN A 31 -4.65 5.54 14.21
CA GLN A 31 -4.74 6.27 15.48
C GLN A 31 -5.13 7.72 15.21
N SER A 32 -4.44 8.37 14.27
CA SER A 32 -4.76 9.73 13.79
C SER A 32 -6.17 9.80 13.20
N ALA A 33 -6.60 8.76 12.48
CA ALA A 33 -7.95 8.69 11.94
C ALA A 33 -9.04 8.54 13.02
N GLU A 34 -8.82 7.69 14.04
CA GLU A 34 -9.73 7.52 15.17
C GLU A 34 -9.81 8.78 16.03
N ASP A 35 -8.66 9.44 16.27
CA ASP A 35 -8.59 10.71 16.98
C ASP A 35 -9.35 11.82 16.24
N TYR A 36 -9.10 12.00 14.94
CA TYR A 36 -9.87 12.91 14.09
C TYR A 36 -11.37 12.60 14.12
N ALA A 37 -11.71 11.32 14.02
CA ALA A 37 -13.10 10.91 13.99
C ALA A 37 -13.84 11.23 15.30
N ALA A 38 -13.17 11.02 16.44
CA ALA A 38 -13.72 11.29 17.76
C ALA A 38 -13.78 12.79 18.08
N THR A 39 -12.72 13.53 17.76
CA THR A 39 -12.54 14.93 18.21
C THR A 39 -13.11 15.97 17.26
N ARG A 40 -13.14 15.68 15.94
CA ARG A 40 -13.51 16.64 14.90
C ARG A 40 -14.74 16.18 14.11
N LEU A 41 -14.72 14.95 13.59
CA LEU A 41 -15.76 14.47 12.67
C LEU A 41 -17.12 14.25 13.37
N ALA A 42 -17.13 13.60 14.53
CA ALA A 42 -18.37 13.25 15.22
C ALA A 42 -19.20 14.47 15.66
N PRO A 43 -18.61 15.55 16.21
CA PRO A 43 -19.34 16.79 16.49
C PRO A 43 -19.91 17.44 15.22
N GLU A 44 -19.13 17.54 14.14
CA GLU A 44 -19.55 18.16 12.88
C GLU A 44 -20.72 17.42 12.23
N LEU A 45 -20.67 16.09 12.18
CA LEU A 45 -21.75 15.28 11.63
C LEU A 45 -23.02 15.36 12.48
N THR A 46 -22.88 15.43 13.81
CA THR A 46 -24.02 15.63 14.72
C THR A 46 -24.66 16.99 14.49
N GLY A 47 -23.84 18.05 14.43
CA GLY A 47 -24.32 19.39 14.12
C GLY A 47 -25.01 19.47 12.76
N ALA A 48 -24.46 18.80 11.73
CA ALA A 48 -25.06 18.77 10.41
C ALA A 48 -26.43 18.08 10.37
N GLU A 49 -26.63 17.03 11.17
CA GLU A 49 -27.94 16.38 11.32
C GLU A 49 -28.94 17.28 12.05
N ASP A 50 -28.52 17.93 13.14
CA ASP A 50 -29.38 18.83 13.92
C ASP A 50 -29.88 20.01 13.07
N HIS A 51 -29.05 20.52 12.18
CA HIS A 51 -29.38 21.59 11.23
C HIS A 51 -30.01 21.09 9.92
N ARG A 52 -30.25 19.77 9.78
CA ARG A 52 -30.80 19.11 8.58
C ARG A 52 -29.99 19.35 7.30
N ALA A 53 -28.71 19.63 7.42
CA ALA A 53 -27.79 19.65 6.27
C ALA A 53 -27.67 18.24 5.67
N ILE A 54 -27.65 17.22 6.53
CA ILE A 54 -27.72 15.80 6.15
C ILE A 54 -28.85 15.13 6.94
N THR A 55 -29.45 14.08 6.37
CA THR A 55 -30.49 13.28 7.05
C THR A 55 -29.95 11.98 7.62
N ALA A 56 -28.81 11.51 7.12
CA ALA A 56 -28.11 10.34 7.61
C ALA A 56 -26.65 10.39 7.14
N PHE A 57 -25.77 9.78 7.92
CA PHE A 57 -24.41 9.47 7.49
C PHE A 57 -23.99 8.08 7.93
N TRP A 58 -23.02 7.50 7.24
CA TRP A 58 -22.28 6.36 7.76
C TRP A 58 -20.88 6.27 7.18
N PHE A 59 -19.99 5.55 7.82
CA PHE A 59 -18.62 5.37 7.33
C PHE A 59 -18.23 3.90 7.22
N ILE A 60 -17.21 3.61 6.42
CA ILE A 60 -16.55 2.31 6.38
C ILE A 60 -15.03 2.51 6.30
N ARG A 61 -14.30 1.66 7.03
CA ARG A 61 -12.84 1.65 7.07
C ARG A 61 -12.31 0.67 6.03
N LYS A 62 -11.47 1.13 5.10
CA LYS A 62 -10.83 0.27 4.09
C LYS A 62 -9.41 0.76 3.79
N ARG A 63 -8.41 -0.08 4.09
CA ARG A 63 -6.98 0.23 3.92
C ARG A 63 -6.51 1.42 4.78
N GLU A 64 -6.19 2.57 4.19
CA GLU A 64 -5.79 3.80 4.90
C GLU A 64 -6.87 4.89 4.79
N THR A 65 -8.06 4.51 4.32
CA THR A 65 -9.13 5.43 3.95
C THR A 65 -10.39 5.21 4.76
N TRP A 66 -10.95 6.29 5.31
CA TRP A 66 -12.32 6.37 5.79
C TRP A 66 -13.23 6.80 4.66
N ARG A 67 -14.15 5.92 4.26
CA ARG A 67 -15.16 6.27 3.26
C ARG A 67 -16.41 6.71 3.99
N LEU A 68 -16.62 8.01 4.09
CA LEU A 68 -17.79 8.64 4.68
C LEU A 68 -18.87 8.82 3.61
N ARG A 69 -20.08 8.42 3.93
CA ARG A 69 -21.26 8.51 3.06
C ARG A 69 -22.28 9.39 3.75
N LEU A 70 -22.75 10.40 3.05
CA LEU A 70 -23.68 11.42 3.53
C LEU A 70 -24.95 11.34 2.68
N LEU A 71 -26.11 11.33 3.31
CA LEU A 71 -27.39 11.52 2.64
C LEU A 71 -27.78 13.00 2.79
N PRO A 72 -27.70 13.81 1.72
CA PRO A 72 -28.02 15.23 1.77
C PRO A 72 -29.46 15.48 2.24
N GLY A 73 -29.65 16.49 3.07
CA GLY A 73 -30.96 17.08 3.34
C GLY A 73 -31.38 18.05 2.24
N ASP A 74 -32.26 18.99 2.57
CA ASP A 74 -32.90 19.87 1.59
C ASP A 74 -31.98 21.00 1.08
N GLY A 75 -30.85 21.24 1.75
CA GLY A 75 -29.93 22.34 1.44
C GLY A 75 -28.53 21.89 0.99
N LEU A 76 -28.31 21.73 -0.32
CA LEU A 76 -27.01 21.31 -0.88
C LEU A 76 -25.84 22.22 -0.47
N SER A 77 -26.05 23.53 -0.33
CA SER A 77 -25.01 24.47 0.11
C SER A 77 -24.49 24.18 1.52
N GLN A 78 -25.36 23.70 2.41
CA GLN A 78 -24.98 23.33 3.78
C GLN A 78 -24.15 22.04 3.79
N VAL A 79 -24.43 21.11 2.87
CA VAL A 79 -23.60 19.91 2.68
C VAL A 79 -22.21 20.28 2.19
N TYR A 80 -22.09 21.22 1.24
CA TYR A 80 -20.77 21.68 0.80
C TYR A 80 -20.00 22.40 1.91
N ALA A 81 -20.67 23.21 2.73
CA ALA A 81 -20.05 23.85 3.89
C ALA A 81 -19.56 22.81 4.92
N LEU A 82 -20.36 21.78 5.19
CA LEU A 82 -19.95 20.64 6.02
C LEU A 82 -18.74 19.92 5.43
N LEU A 83 -18.76 19.61 4.12
CA LEU A 83 -17.64 18.94 3.44
C LEU A 83 -16.35 19.75 3.58
N ALA A 84 -16.41 21.06 3.33
CA ALA A 84 -15.26 21.94 3.53
C ALA A 84 -14.77 21.94 5.00
N ALA A 85 -15.69 22.00 5.96
CA ALA A 85 -15.37 22.03 7.39
C ALA A 85 -14.75 20.72 7.91
N ILE A 86 -15.11 19.57 7.33
CA ILE A 86 -14.53 18.28 7.71
C ILE A 86 -13.22 17.99 6.95
N THR A 87 -13.02 18.53 5.75
CA THR A 87 -11.80 18.29 4.97
C THR A 87 -10.64 19.22 5.31
N ASP A 88 -10.93 20.36 5.94
CA ASP A 88 -9.94 21.34 6.41
C ASP A 88 -9.34 20.92 7.76
N ASP A 89 -8.53 19.85 7.75
CA ASP A 89 -7.82 19.34 8.93
C ASP A 89 -6.47 18.74 8.53
N ASP A 90 -5.38 19.19 9.17
CA ASP A 90 -4.00 18.79 8.86
C ASP A 90 -3.74 17.28 9.03
N ARG A 91 -4.62 16.54 9.74
CA ARG A 91 -4.52 15.07 9.88
C ARG A 91 -4.94 14.34 8.60
N ILE A 92 -5.70 14.99 7.71
CA ILE A 92 -6.19 14.41 6.46
C ILE A 92 -5.13 14.59 5.36
N ARG A 93 -4.58 13.47 4.89
CA ARG A 93 -3.55 13.44 3.83
C ARG A 93 -4.11 13.52 2.41
N GLY A 94 -5.38 13.21 2.24
CA GLY A 94 -6.00 13.17 0.94
C GLY A 94 -7.52 13.05 1.02
N VAL A 95 -8.18 13.66 0.05
CA VAL A 95 -9.63 13.69 -0.07
C VAL A 95 -10.00 13.28 -1.49
N THR A 96 -10.95 12.34 -1.64
CA THR A 96 -11.56 12.04 -2.94
C THR A 96 -13.08 11.94 -2.80
N GLU A 97 -13.84 12.38 -3.81
CA GLU A 97 -15.31 12.34 -3.83
C GLU A 97 -15.85 11.38 -4.91
N PRO A 98 -15.73 10.05 -4.74
CA PRO A 98 -16.25 9.10 -5.71
C PRO A 98 -17.78 8.96 -5.63
N ILE A 99 -18.40 8.48 -6.72
CA ILE A 99 -19.82 8.14 -6.74
C ILE A 99 -20.06 6.87 -5.89
N TYR A 100 -20.96 6.95 -4.90
CA TYR A 100 -21.36 5.78 -4.14
C TYR A 100 -22.39 4.94 -4.90
N ARG A 101 -22.02 3.70 -5.19
CA ARG A 101 -22.92 2.66 -5.71
C ARG A 101 -23.21 1.64 -4.61
N PRO A 102 -24.46 1.51 -4.13
CA PRO A 102 -24.79 0.54 -3.10
C PRO A 102 -24.60 -0.90 -3.58
N GLU A 103 -24.10 -1.77 -2.70
CA GLU A 103 -23.90 -3.20 -2.96
C GLU A 103 -25.24 -3.95 -2.77
N ALA A 104 -26.31 -3.47 -3.40
CA ALA A 104 -27.68 -3.91 -3.11
C ALA A 104 -27.84 -5.43 -3.22
N TYR A 105 -27.29 -6.04 -4.27
CA TYR A 105 -27.29 -7.50 -4.42
C TYR A 105 -26.58 -8.23 -3.27
N ALA A 106 -25.43 -7.73 -2.80
CA ALA A 106 -24.69 -8.34 -1.70
C ALA A 106 -25.43 -8.26 -0.36
N PHE A 107 -26.25 -7.22 -0.18
CA PHE A 107 -27.13 -7.04 0.96
C PHE A 107 -28.50 -7.70 0.81
N GLY A 108 -28.79 -8.38 -0.31
CA GLY A 108 -30.04 -9.11 -0.50
C GLY A 108 -31.17 -8.29 -1.14
N GLY A 109 -30.85 -7.23 -1.89
CA GLY A 109 -31.80 -6.40 -2.64
C GLY A 109 -31.94 -4.99 -2.09
N ASP A 110 -32.69 -4.13 -2.78
CA ASP A 110 -32.80 -2.71 -2.44
C ASP A 110 -33.49 -2.44 -1.09
N GLN A 111 -34.49 -3.26 -0.73
CA GLN A 111 -35.14 -3.18 0.57
C GLN A 111 -34.17 -3.53 1.70
N ALA A 112 -33.37 -4.59 1.52
CA ALA A 112 -32.37 -5.01 2.49
C ALA A 112 -31.19 -4.02 2.57
N MET A 113 -30.81 -3.40 1.46
CA MET A 113 -29.85 -2.29 1.44
C MET A 113 -30.35 -1.07 2.24
N THR A 114 -31.65 -0.78 2.18
CA THR A 114 -32.27 0.30 2.97
C THR A 114 -32.19 0.01 4.47
N ILE A 115 -32.43 -1.25 4.87
CA ILE A 115 -32.20 -1.72 6.25
C ILE A 115 -30.73 -1.54 6.63
N ALA A 116 -29.81 -1.91 5.74
CA ALA A 116 -28.37 -1.75 5.98
C ALA A 116 -27.97 -0.28 6.16
N HIS A 117 -28.44 0.64 5.32
CA HIS A 117 -28.17 2.08 5.49
C HIS A 117 -28.71 2.61 6.81
N THR A 118 -29.92 2.21 7.20
CA THR A 118 -30.54 2.62 8.47
C THR A 118 -29.71 2.14 9.66
N LEU A 119 -29.29 0.86 9.63
CA LEU A 119 -28.42 0.29 10.66
C LEU A 119 -27.05 0.98 10.68
N PHE A 120 -26.43 1.18 9.52
CA PHE A 120 -25.09 1.77 9.41
C PHE A 120 -25.05 3.20 9.89
N HIS A 121 -26.15 3.93 9.70
CA HIS A 121 -26.29 5.26 10.25
C HIS A 121 -26.33 5.25 11.79
N ALA A 122 -27.23 4.46 12.38
CA ALA A 122 -27.30 4.31 13.83
C ALA A 122 -25.96 3.85 14.42
N ASP A 123 -25.33 2.86 13.79
CA ASP A 123 -24.05 2.31 14.22
C ASP A 123 -22.92 3.32 14.13
N SER A 124 -22.87 4.14 13.09
CA SER A 124 -21.81 5.14 12.94
C SER A 124 -21.85 6.15 14.08
N ARG A 125 -23.03 6.58 14.51
CA ARG A 125 -23.18 7.47 15.67
C ARG A 125 -22.63 6.83 16.95
N TYR A 126 -22.98 5.57 17.21
CA TYR A 126 -22.53 4.89 18.42
C TYR A 126 -21.04 4.53 18.41
N ILE A 127 -20.49 4.11 17.27
CA ILE A 127 -19.06 3.82 17.14
C ILE A 127 -18.23 5.09 17.38
N LEU A 128 -18.62 6.21 16.77
CA LEU A 128 -17.93 7.49 16.98
C LEU A 128 -18.03 7.98 18.43
N GLY A 129 -19.22 7.89 19.03
CA GLY A 129 -19.41 8.23 20.45
C GLY A 129 -18.60 7.31 21.38
N HIS A 130 -18.46 6.04 21.03
CA HIS A 130 -17.65 5.08 21.78
C HIS A 130 -16.15 5.40 21.70
N PHE A 131 -15.64 5.78 20.52
CA PHE A 131 -14.26 6.27 20.37
C PHE A 131 -14.01 7.55 21.19
N ALA A 132 -14.95 8.49 21.17
CA ALA A 132 -14.83 9.73 21.93
C ALA A 132 -14.85 9.56 23.46
N THR A 133 -15.53 8.53 23.98
CA THR A 133 -15.72 8.35 25.44
C THR A 133 -14.79 7.32 26.07
N THR A 134 -14.44 6.25 25.36
CA THR A 134 -13.71 5.10 25.92
C THR A 134 -12.46 4.72 25.14
N GLY A 135 -12.05 5.52 24.15
CA GLY A 135 -10.87 5.25 23.32
C GLY A 135 -10.96 3.95 22.52
N GLY A 136 -12.17 3.43 22.28
CA GLY A 136 -12.37 2.19 21.51
C GLY A 136 -12.04 0.90 22.26
N ALA A 137 -12.07 0.92 23.60
CA ALA A 137 -12.00 -0.29 24.43
C ALA A 137 -13.13 -1.28 24.09
N HIS A 138 -12.94 -2.58 24.30
CA HIS A 138 -13.95 -3.63 24.09
C HIS A 138 -14.54 -3.76 22.66
N ARG A 139 -13.86 -3.23 21.63
CA ARG A 139 -14.36 -3.26 20.24
C ARG A 139 -14.70 -4.68 19.74
N ARG A 140 -13.95 -5.70 20.19
CA ARG A 140 -14.14 -7.10 19.77
C ARG A 140 -15.40 -7.70 20.39
N GLU A 141 -15.62 -7.44 21.66
CA GLU A 141 -16.80 -7.91 22.41
C GLU A 141 -18.07 -7.23 21.93
N LEU A 142 -18.00 -5.93 21.65
CA LEU A 142 -19.07 -5.20 20.99
C LEU A 142 -19.39 -5.83 19.65
N GLY A 143 -18.38 -6.12 18.81
CA GLY A 143 -18.58 -6.77 17.52
C GLY A 143 -19.28 -8.12 17.64
N VAL A 144 -18.85 -8.99 18.56
CA VAL A 144 -19.46 -10.31 18.79
C VAL A 144 -20.89 -10.18 19.33
N LEU A 145 -21.12 -9.37 20.36
CA LEU A 145 -22.44 -9.20 20.96
C LEU A 145 -23.44 -8.65 19.94
N LEU A 146 -23.09 -7.57 19.26
CA LEU A 146 -23.95 -6.92 18.27
C LEU A 146 -24.28 -7.84 17.09
N ALA A 147 -23.28 -8.59 16.60
CA ALA A 147 -23.49 -9.62 15.58
C ALA A 147 -24.46 -10.72 16.06
N THR A 148 -24.28 -11.21 17.29
CA THR A 148 -25.19 -12.20 17.88
C THR A 148 -26.60 -11.67 18.04
N ARG A 149 -26.78 -10.40 18.47
CA ARG A 149 -28.12 -9.79 18.56
C ARG A 149 -28.80 -9.67 17.20
N LEU A 150 -28.05 -9.27 16.17
CA LEU A 150 -28.55 -9.17 14.79
C LEU A 150 -29.05 -10.54 14.28
N MET A 151 -28.23 -11.59 14.40
CA MET A 151 -28.58 -12.92 13.90
C MET A 151 -29.74 -13.57 14.66
N ARG A 152 -29.78 -13.43 15.99
CA ARG A 152 -30.90 -13.92 16.79
C ARG A 152 -32.21 -13.23 16.44
N ALA A 153 -32.18 -11.91 16.24
CA ALA A 153 -33.37 -11.15 15.86
C ALA A 153 -33.83 -11.47 14.43
N ALA A 154 -32.92 -11.88 13.54
CA ALA A 154 -33.27 -12.43 12.23
C ALA A 154 -33.94 -13.80 12.29
N GLY A 155 -33.96 -14.45 13.47
CA GLY A 155 -34.62 -15.73 13.70
C GLY A 155 -33.71 -16.95 13.48
N LEU A 156 -32.39 -16.76 13.43
CA LEU A 156 -31.46 -17.89 13.28
C LEU A 156 -31.33 -18.69 14.58
N GLU A 157 -31.49 -20.01 14.45
CA GLU A 157 -31.17 -20.96 15.51
C GLU A 157 -29.66 -20.98 15.81
N PHE A 158 -29.26 -21.51 16.97
CA PHE A 158 -27.86 -21.45 17.41
C PHE A 158 -26.89 -22.07 16.40
N SER A 159 -27.23 -23.23 15.81
CA SER A 159 -26.42 -23.87 14.77
C SER A 159 -26.31 -23.05 13.48
N GLU A 160 -27.39 -22.34 13.11
CA GLU A 160 -27.42 -21.48 11.91
C GLU A 160 -26.59 -20.20 12.11
N GLN A 161 -26.53 -19.68 13.33
CA GLN A 161 -25.57 -18.63 13.70
C GLN A 161 -24.13 -19.12 13.50
N GLY A 162 -23.86 -20.39 13.83
CA GLY A 162 -22.59 -21.06 13.55
C GLY A 162 -22.22 -21.04 12.07
N ASP A 163 -23.17 -21.24 11.17
CA ASP A 163 -22.93 -21.17 9.73
C ASP A 163 -22.56 -19.76 9.26
N VAL A 164 -23.20 -18.72 9.82
CA VAL A 164 -22.83 -17.32 9.53
C VAL A 164 -21.40 -17.03 10.01
N TRP A 165 -21.03 -17.50 11.20
CA TRP A 165 -19.66 -17.40 11.71
C TRP A 165 -18.66 -18.15 10.83
N ARG A 166 -19.02 -19.34 10.34
CA ARG A 166 -18.19 -20.13 9.43
C ARG A 166 -17.95 -19.38 8.12
N LEU A 167 -19.01 -18.82 7.52
CA LEU A 167 -18.90 -17.99 6.32
C LEU A 167 -18.03 -16.74 6.55
N LEU A 168 -18.14 -16.10 7.72
CA LEU A 168 -17.29 -14.98 8.09
C LEU A 168 -15.81 -15.40 8.20
N ALA A 169 -15.53 -16.54 8.86
CA ALA A 169 -14.18 -17.10 8.96
C ALA A 169 -13.62 -17.42 7.57
N SER A 170 -14.40 -18.05 6.69
CA SER A 170 -13.98 -18.34 5.31
C SER A 170 -13.63 -17.07 4.52
N ARG A 171 -14.43 -16.00 4.64
CA ARG A 171 -14.17 -14.70 3.96
C ARG A 171 -13.00 -13.92 4.55
N ARG A 172 -12.54 -14.27 5.75
CA ARG A 172 -11.41 -13.64 6.47
C ARG A 172 -10.23 -14.58 6.63
N HIS A 173 -10.22 -15.69 5.90
CA HIS A 173 -9.24 -16.75 6.06
C HIS A 173 -7.81 -16.21 5.99
N GLU A 174 -7.05 -16.47 7.06
CA GLU A 174 -5.66 -16.07 7.19
C GLU A 174 -4.83 -17.37 7.31
N PRO A 175 -4.15 -17.82 6.25
CA PRO A 175 -3.48 -19.13 6.20
C PRO A 175 -2.41 -19.36 7.28
N SER A 176 -1.91 -18.27 7.86
CA SER A 176 -0.83 -18.27 8.87
C SER A 176 -1.32 -17.98 10.29
N ALA A 177 -2.62 -17.74 10.50
CA ALA A 177 -3.15 -17.37 11.82
C ALA A 177 -3.27 -18.60 12.75
N PRO A 178 -2.92 -18.45 14.03
CA PRO A 178 -2.95 -19.56 14.99
C PRO A 178 -4.39 -19.97 15.32
N ALA A 179 -4.61 -21.22 15.73
CA ALA A 179 -5.91 -21.64 16.24
C ALA A 179 -6.37 -20.78 17.43
N PRO A 180 -7.68 -20.53 17.61
CA PRO A 180 -8.18 -19.72 18.72
C PRO A 180 -7.81 -20.38 20.06
N SER A 181 -7.30 -19.58 21.01
CA SER A 181 -6.90 -20.09 22.32
C SER A 181 -8.11 -20.59 23.13
N PRO A 182 -7.94 -21.56 24.05
CA PRO A 182 -9.03 -22.01 24.93
C PRO A 182 -9.71 -20.87 25.71
N ARG A 183 -8.94 -19.85 26.10
CA ARG A 183 -9.46 -18.66 26.78
C ARG A 183 -10.31 -17.79 25.85
N LEU A 184 -9.89 -17.62 24.60
CA LEU A 184 -10.67 -16.91 23.59
C LEU A 184 -11.98 -17.64 23.30
N ILE A 185 -11.92 -18.97 23.15
CA ILE A 185 -13.10 -19.82 22.96
C ILE A 185 -14.08 -19.64 24.12
N ALA A 186 -13.61 -19.72 25.37
CA ALA A 186 -14.47 -19.52 26.55
C ALA A 186 -15.05 -18.09 26.63
N ALA A 187 -14.29 -17.07 26.24
CA ALA A 187 -14.76 -15.69 26.21
C ALA A 187 -15.85 -15.49 25.13
N VAL A 188 -15.62 -16.02 23.91
CA VAL A 188 -16.59 -15.99 22.82
C VAL A 188 -17.83 -16.79 23.20
N GLN A 189 -17.69 -17.97 23.82
CA GLN A 189 -18.81 -18.76 24.33
C GLN A 189 -19.71 -17.92 25.22
N ARG A 190 -19.14 -17.20 26.18
CA ARG A 190 -19.89 -16.34 27.09
C ARG A 190 -20.61 -15.21 26.36
N LEU A 191 -19.98 -14.59 25.37
CA LEU A 191 -20.57 -13.50 24.59
C LEU A 191 -21.72 -13.99 23.69
N ILE A 192 -21.52 -15.08 22.94
CA ILE A 192 -22.53 -15.58 22.00
C ILE A 192 -23.69 -16.29 22.68
N THR A 193 -23.58 -16.62 23.97
CA THR A 193 -24.65 -17.23 24.79
C THR A 193 -25.32 -16.25 25.75
N ALA A 194 -24.79 -15.04 25.92
CA ALA A 194 -25.36 -14.04 26.82
C ALA A 194 -26.84 -13.75 26.52
N ALA A 195 -27.70 -13.88 27.53
CA ALA A 195 -29.13 -13.59 27.42
C ALA A 195 -29.40 -12.08 27.50
N ASP A 196 -28.84 -11.41 28.50
CA ASP A 196 -29.07 -9.98 28.80
C ASP A 196 -27.76 -9.19 28.96
N ASP A 197 -27.84 -7.88 28.77
CA ASP A 197 -26.73 -6.95 28.97
C ASP A 197 -26.65 -6.57 30.46
N ALA A 198 -25.91 -7.35 31.25
CA ALA A 198 -25.74 -7.12 32.68
C ALA A 198 -25.02 -5.79 32.98
N VAL A 199 -25.17 -5.24 34.19
CA VAL A 199 -24.38 -4.08 34.66
C VAL A 199 -22.90 -4.39 34.52
N GLY A 200 -22.17 -3.60 33.72
CA GLY A 200 -20.77 -3.85 33.34
C GLY A 200 -20.56 -4.53 31.97
N SER A 201 -21.62 -4.76 31.20
CA SER A 201 -21.53 -5.11 29.77
C SER A 201 -20.90 -3.96 28.96
N PRO A 202 -20.10 -4.25 27.91
CA PRO A 202 -19.69 -3.22 26.95
C PRO A 202 -20.88 -2.46 26.32
N LEU A 203 -22.06 -3.09 26.27
CA LEU A 203 -23.30 -2.50 25.75
C LEU A 203 -24.14 -1.78 26.82
N ALA A 204 -23.78 -1.87 28.11
CA ALA A 204 -24.57 -1.28 29.21
C ALA A 204 -24.57 0.25 29.19
N VAL A 205 -23.57 0.87 28.56
CA VAL A 205 -23.42 2.33 28.46
C VAL A 205 -24.41 2.93 27.45
N THR A 206 -24.87 2.14 26.46
CA THR A 206 -25.75 2.64 25.38
C THR A 206 -26.83 1.64 24.96
N PRO A 207 -27.93 1.50 25.72
CA PRO A 207 -28.98 0.50 25.46
C PRO A 207 -29.72 0.67 24.12
N ARG A 208 -29.59 1.82 23.46
CA ARG A 208 -30.16 2.06 22.12
C ARG A 208 -29.33 1.44 20.99
N TRP A 209 -28.05 1.13 21.20
CA TRP A 209 -27.20 0.55 20.17
C TRP A 209 -27.56 -0.91 19.84
N PRO A 210 -27.74 -1.83 20.83
CA PRO A 210 -28.24 -3.17 20.56
C PRO A 210 -29.62 -3.19 19.89
N LYS A 211 -30.49 -2.24 20.25
CA LYS A 211 -31.84 -2.14 19.69
C LYS A 211 -31.83 -1.92 18.17
N ALA A 212 -30.89 -1.13 17.65
CA ALA A 212 -30.76 -0.93 16.20
C ALA A 212 -30.41 -2.24 15.47
N HIS A 213 -29.51 -3.04 16.03
CA HIS A 213 -29.17 -4.35 15.49
C HIS A 213 -30.31 -5.35 15.58
N VAL A 214 -31.05 -5.36 16.70
CA VAL A 214 -32.24 -6.21 16.86
C VAL A 214 -33.30 -5.86 15.83
N GLN A 215 -33.57 -4.56 15.62
CA GLN A 215 -34.54 -4.12 14.62
C GLN A 215 -34.12 -4.54 13.21
N ALA A 216 -32.88 -4.25 12.81
CA ALA A 216 -32.37 -4.64 11.49
C ALA A 216 -32.41 -6.15 11.26
N GLY A 217 -32.11 -6.95 12.30
CA GLY A 217 -32.20 -8.41 12.23
C GLY A 217 -33.65 -8.85 12.00
N ALA A 218 -34.59 -8.33 12.79
CA ALA A 218 -36.01 -8.65 12.64
C ALA A 218 -36.55 -8.28 11.25
N ASP A 219 -36.14 -7.14 10.70
CA ASP A 219 -36.53 -6.69 9.37
C ASP A 219 -35.93 -7.58 8.26
N LEU A 220 -34.66 -7.97 8.36
CA LEU A 220 -34.03 -8.92 7.43
C LEU A 220 -34.69 -10.30 7.48
N GLY A 221 -34.98 -10.81 8.68
CA GLY A 221 -35.72 -12.06 8.85
C GLY A 221 -37.16 -11.98 8.34
N PHE A 222 -37.78 -10.79 8.40
CA PHE A 222 -39.08 -10.54 7.77
C PHE A 222 -38.97 -10.63 6.25
N LEU A 223 -37.98 -9.98 5.63
CA LEU A 223 -37.77 -10.06 4.17
C LEU A 223 -37.49 -11.50 3.71
N ASP A 224 -36.70 -12.26 4.46
CA ASP A 224 -36.39 -13.67 4.17
C ASP A 224 -37.66 -14.54 4.17
N ARG A 225 -38.47 -14.47 5.24
CA ARG A 225 -39.72 -15.24 5.36
C ARG A 225 -40.75 -14.92 4.26
N HIS A 226 -40.67 -13.74 3.65
CA HIS A 226 -41.55 -13.32 2.57
C HIS A 226 -40.92 -13.46 1.19
N GLY A 227 -39.73 -14.07 1.08
CA GLY A 227 -39.05 -14.33 -0.19
C GLY A 227 -38.57 -13.05 -0.91
N ALA A 228 -38.36 -11.96 -0.16
CA ALA A 228 -37.97 -10.67 -0.72
C ALA A 228 -36.45 -10.48 -0.80
N LEU A 229 -35.65 -11.38 -0.20
CA LEU A 229 -34.20 -11.33 -0.31
C LEU A 229 -33.71 -11.92 -1.64
N THR A 230 -32.78 -11.23 -2.29
CA THR A 230 -32.12 -11.73 -3.52
C THR A 230 -30.96 -12.69 -3.25
N ARG A 231 -30.61 -12.91 -1.97
CA ARG A 231 -29.55 -13.82 -1.50
C ARG A 231 -29.99 -14.50 -0.22
N ASP A 232 -29.36 -15.64 0.07
CA ASP A 232 -29.55 -16.37 1.33
C ASP A 232 -29.31 -15.46 2.55
N LEU A 233 -30.21 -15.54 3.54
CA LEU A 233 -30.15 -14.71 4.75
C LEU A 233 -28.82 -14.84 5.49
N ARG A 234 -28.20 -16.02 5.54
CA ARG A 234 -26.91 -16.22 6.22
C ARG A 234 -25.79 -15.49 5.48
N GLU A 235 -25.79 -15.51 4.15
CA GLU A 235 -24.83 -14.74 3.35
C GLU A 235 -24.98 -13.23 3.52
N VAL A 236 -26.24 -12.75 3.58
CA VAL A 236 -26.58 -11.34 3.84
C VAL A 236 -26.08 -10.94 5.23
N LEU A 237 -26.40 -11.72 6.26
CA LEU A 237 -25.93 -11.49 7.64
C LEU A 237 -24.40 -11.52 7.74
N THR A 238 -23.72 -12.47 7.08
CA THR A 238 -22.24 -12.47 7.01
C THR A 238 -21.72 -11.15 6.42
N HIS A 239 -22.38 -10.60 5.40
CA HIS A 239 -21.98 -9.33 4.81
C HIS A 239 -22.21 -8.14 5.76
N HIS A 240 -23.31 -8.13 6.52
CA HIS A 240 -23.49 -7.17 7.63
C HIS A 240 -22.39 -7.26 8.69
N LEU A 241 -22.01 -8.47 9.10
CA LEU A 241 -20.94 -8.71 10.08
C LEU A 241 -19.58 -8.21 9.57
N LEU A 242 -19.27 -8.42 8.28
CA LEU A 242 -18.05 -7.88 7.65
C LEU A 242 -17.97 -6.36 7.76
N PHE A 243 -19.09 -5.67 7.50
CA PHE A 243 -19.16 -4.22 7.61
C PHE A 243 -19.07 -3.76 9.07
N LEU A 244 -19.78 -4.42 9.99
CA LEU A 244 -19.71 -4.13 11.42
C LEU A 244 -18.27 -4.20 11.94
N PHE A 245 -17.55 -5.29 11.64
CA PHE A 245 -16.19 -5.51 12.12
C PHE A 245 -15.21 -4.49 11.52
N ASN A 246 -15.35 -4.19 10.22
CA ASN A 246 -14.55 -3.15 9.57
C ASN A 246 -14.78 -1.77 10.23
N ARG A 247 -16.03 -1.38 10.47
CA ARG A 247 -16.35 -0.08 11.08
C ARG A 247 -15.84 0.03 12.52
N LEU A 248 -15.90 -1.06 13.30
CA LEU A 248 -15.33 -1.14 14.64
C LEU A 248 -13.79 -1.14 14.66
N GLY A 249 -13.13 -1.27 13.49
CA GLY A 249 -11.68 -1.37 13.41
C GLY A 249 -11.13 -2.70 13.92
N ILE A 250 -11.91 -3.78 13.79
CA ILE A 250 -11.44 -5.15 14.07
C ILE A 250 -10.66 -5.62 12.83
N SER A 251 -9.42 -6.09 13.05
CA SER A 251 -8.56 -6.56 11.96
C SER A 251 -9.12 -7.81 11.28
N ALA A 252 -8.68 -8.11 10.06
CA ALA A 252 -9.10 -9.34 9.37
C ALA A 252 -8.71 -10.61 10.16
N ALA A 253 -7.51 -10.62 10.74
CA ALA A 253 -7.03 -11.71 11.59
C ALA A 253 -7.87 -11.86 12.88
N ASP A 254 -8.20 -10.76 13.56
CA ASP A 254 -9.05 -10.79 14.74
C ASP A 254 -10.47 -11.26 14.40
N ALA A 255 -11.02 -10.80 13.26
CA ALA A 255 -12.31 -11.23 12.76
C ALA A 255 -12.33 -12.74 12.49
N TRP A 256 -11.27 -13.26 11.88
CA TRP A 256 -11.10 -14.69 11.63
C TRP A 256 -10.99 -15.51 12.93
N LEU A 257 -10.19 -15.05 13.91
CA LEU A 257 -10.04 -15.71 15.21
C LEU A 257 -11.36 -15.77 16.00
N LEU A 258 -12.09 -14.64 16.07
CA LEU A 258 -13.38 -14.56 16.76
C LEU A 258 -14.44 -15.44 16.08
N ALA A 259 -14.49 -15.42 14.75
CA ALA A 259 -15.41 -16.25 13.98
C ALA A 259 -15.09 -17.74 14.13
N THR A 260 -13.81 -18.12 14.06
CA THR A 260 -13.36 -19.51 14.27
C THR A 260 -13.67 -19.98 15.68
N ALA A 261 -13.43 -19.15 16.70
CA ALA A 261 -13.82 -19.45 18.07
C ALA A 261 -15.35 -19.62 18.22
N ALA A 262 -16.16 -18.82 17.54
CA ALA A 262 -17.61 -18.96 17.57
C ALA A 262 -18.09 -20.24 16.84
N VAL A 263 -17.47 -20.60 15.72
CA VAL A 263 -17.68 -21.88 15.01
C VAL A 263 -17.37 -23.05 15.93
N THR A 264 -16.20 -23.00 16.59
CA THR A 264 -15.81 -23.95 17.63
C THR A 264 -16.92 -24.07 18.67
N VAL A 265 -17.33 -22.99 19.33
CA VAL A 265 -18.39 -23.06 20.36
C VAL A 265 -19.71 -23.63 19.82
N THR A 266 -20.08 -23.29 18.59
CA THR A 266 -21.38 -23.65 18.02
C THR A 266 -21.46 -25.12 17.61
N PHE A 267 -20.38 -25.66 17.06
CA PHE A 267 -20.35 -27.02 16.49
C PHE A 267 -19.52 -28.04 17.30
N HIS A 268 -18.96 -27.65 18.46
CA HIS A 268 -18.14 -28.58 19.26
C HIS A 268 -18.92 -29.77 19.82
N HIS A 269 -18.30 -30.96 19.72
CA HIS A 269 -18.69 -32.17 20.44
C HIS A 269 -17.84 -32.35 21.72
N PRO A 270 -18.37 -32.97 22.79
CA PRO A 270 -17.71 -33.05 24.11
C PRO A 270 -16.37 -33.82 24.13
N PHE A 271 -15.99 -34.54 23.07
CA PHE A 271 -14.75 -35.33 23.01
C PHE A 271 -13.56 -34.61 22.36
N ASP A 272 -13.78 -33.44 21.73
CA ASP A 272 -12.74 -32.64 21.05
C ASP A 272 -12.23 -31.48 21.93
N THR A 273 -12.22 -31.67 23.25
CA THR A 273 -11.91 -30.58 24.19
C THR A 273 -10.44 -30.16 24.06
N PRO A 274 -10.13 -28.92 23.65
CA PRO A 274 -8.74 -28.44 23.62
C PRO A 274 -8.14 -28.52 25.02
N SER A 275 -6.92 -29.04 25.14
CA SER A 275 -6.22 -29.13 26.44
C SER A 275 -6.20 -27.74 27.12
N GLY A 276 -6.75 -27.65 28.34
CA GLY A 276 -6.87 -26.40 29.10
C GLY A 276 -8.17 -25.60 28.89
N TYR A 277 -9.13 -26.08 28.09
CA TYR A 277 -10.46 -25.47 28.00
C TYR A 277 -11.27 -25.73 29.27
N GLN A 278 -11.77 -24.64 29.88
CA GLN A 278 -12.78 -24.69 30.94
C GLN A 278 -14.03 -23.94 30.44
N PRO A 279 -15.21 -24.60 30.40
CA PRO A 279 -16.46 -23.93 30.03
C PRO A 279 -16.72 -22.71 30.91
N ALA A 280 -17.25 -21.64 30.31
CA ALA A 280 -17.62 -20.46 31.08
C ALA A 280 -18.70 -20.82 32.14
N THR A 281 -18.38 -20.65 33.42
CA THR A 281 -19.29 -20.96 34.54
C THR A 281 -20.40 -19.93 34.74
N LYS A 282 -20.35 -18.79 34.05
CA LYS A 282 -21.34 -17.70 34.12
C LYS A 282 -21.84 -17.33 32.72
N ILE A 283 -23.17 -17.26 32.57
CA ILE A 283 -23.87 -16.84 31.34
C ILE A 283 -24.28 -15.36 31.48
N ASP A 284 -23.31 -14.45 31.61
CA ASP A 284 -23.57 -13.01 31.60
C ASP A 284 -22.59 -12.27 30.69
N SER A 285 -22.94 -11.08 30.23
CA SER A 285 -22.13 -10.31 29.26
C SER A 285 -20.94 -9.56 29.88
N ARG A 286 -20.62 -9.76 31.17
CA ARG A 286 -19.48 -9.09 31.84
C ARG A 286 -18.16 -9.76 31.49
N VAL A 287 -17.40 -9.20 30.58
CA VAL A 287 -16.07 -9.73 30.21
C VAL A 287 -14.99 -8.67 30.36
N ASN A 288 -13.80 -9.09 30.78
CA ASN A 288 -12.60 -8.28 30.59
C ASN A 288 -12.30 -8.16 29.09
N ALA A 289 -11.55 -7.13 28.70
CA ALA A 289 -11.13 -6.91 27.31
C ALA A 289 -10.72 -8.24 26.64
N VAL A 290 -11.47 -8.66 25.61
CA VAL A 290 -11.19 -9.86 24.84
C VAL A 290 -9.96 -9.58 24.00
N ASN A 291 -8.89 -10.20 24.44
CA ASN A 291 -7.64 -10.26 23.72
C ASN A 291 -7.70 -11.49 22.81
N THR A 292 -7.64 -11.26 21.50
CA THR A 292 -7.43 -12.29 20.47
C THR A 292 -6.01 -12.83 20.48
N PHE A 293 -5.13 -12.20 21.27
CA PHE A 293 -3.84 -12.76 21.59
C PHE A 293 -4.01 -14.16 22.22
N PRO A 294 -3.24 -15.16 21.78
CA PRO A 294 -3.06 -16.37 22.56
C PRO A 294 -2.74 -15.99 24.00
N THR A 295 -3.19 -16.79 24.97
CA THR A 295 -2.78 -16.69 26.37
C THR A 295 -1.25 -16.57 26.40
N ALA A 296 -0.75 -15.33 26.57
CA ALA A 296 0.64 -14.92 26.37
C ALA A 296 1.35 -15.60 25.16
N PRO A 297 1.65 -14.90 24.06
CA PRO A 297 3.02 -15.03 23.62
C PRO A 297 3.83 -14.48 24.81
N GLU A 298 4.87 -15.18 25.24
CA GLU A 298 6.07 -14.44 25.63
C GLU A 298 6.16 -13.27 24.64
N THR A 299 6.08 -12.01 25.11
CA THR A 299 6.27 -10.80 24.28
C THR A 299 7.15 -11.19 23.11
N SER A 300 6.61 -11.31 21.87
CA SER A 300 7.34 -11.96 20.77
C SER A 300 8.68 -11.28 20.72
N SER A 301 9.69 -12.01 21.17
CA SER A 301 10.94 -11.35 21.51
C SER A 301 11.48 -10.74 20.22
N ALA A 302 12.28 -9.70 20.31
CA ALA A 302 12.90 -9.15 19.11
C ALA A 302 13.61 -10.24 18.29
N ALA A 303 14.18 -11.25 18.96
CA ALA A 303 14.77 -12.43 18.33
C ALA A 303 13.74 -13.26 17.54
N THR A 304 12.54 -13.48 18.08
CA THR A 304 11.46 -14.24 17.40
C THR A 304 11.00 -13.52 16.13
N LEU A 305 10.74 -12.21 16.21
CA LEU A 305 10.29 -11.43 15.06
C LEU A 305 11.39 -11.29 14.00
N ARG A 306 12.66 -11.23 14.42
CA ARG A 306 13.83 -11.25 13.54
C ARG A 306 13.94 -12.56 12.76
N GLU A 307 13.80 -13.69 13.46
CA GLU A 307 13.79 -15.01 12.82
C GLU A 307 12.66 -15.13 11.80
N GLN A 308 11.45 -14.69 12.17
CA GLN A 308 10.29 -14.72 11.29
C GLN A 308 10.48 -13.86 10.04
N LEU A 309 11.05 -12.66 10.18
CA LEU A 309 11.38 -11.80 9.05
C LEU A 309 12.39 -12.49 8.13
N ALA A 310 13.51 -12.97 8.67
CA ALA A 310 14.56 -13.64 7.88
C ALA A 310 14.00 -14.88 7.14
N SER A 311 13.29 -15.76 7.85
CA SER A 311 12.62 -16.93 7.27
C SER A 311 11.64 -16.56 6.16
N THR A 312 10.86 -15.49 6.33
CA THR A 312 9.91 -15.04 5.30
C THR A 312 10.65 -14.52 4.06
N LEU A 313 11.76 -13.81 4.22
CA LEU A 313 12.54 -13.30 3.10
C LEU A 313 13.24 -14.43 2.33
N GLU A 314 13.68 -15.47 3.01
CA GLU A 314 14.20 -16.71 2.39
C GLU A 314 13.12 -17.44 1.58
N GLN A 315 11.95 -17.68 2.19
CA GLN A 315 10.84 -18.37 1.52
C GLN A 315 10.35 -17.66 0.25
N ARG A 316 10.46 -16.32 0.23
CA ARG A 316 10.08 -15.50 -0.93
C ARG A 316 11.24 -15.27 -1.92
N GLY A 317 12.40 -15.85 -1.68
CA GLY A 317 13.55 -15.81 -2.59
C GLY A 317 14.36 -14.51 -2.58
N HIS A 318 14.11 -13.60 -1.63
CA HIS A 318 14.91 -12.37 -1.49
C HIS A 318 16.28 -12.65 -0.84
N ILE A 319 16.29 -13.49 0.19
CA ILE A 319 17.53 -14.03 0.77
C ILE A 319 17.81 -15.37 0.10
N ARG A 320 18.99 -15.49 -0.51
CA ARG A 320 19.39 -16.64 -1.34
C ARG A 320 20.66 -17.31 -0.83
N SER A 321 21.43 -16.61 -0.01
CA SER A 321 22.72 -17.05 0.50
C SER A 321 22.73 -17.18 2.03
N ALA A 322 23.45 -18.18 2.53
CA ALA A 322 23.62 -18.39 3.96
C ALA A 322 24.26 -17.19 4.71
N PRO A 323 25.22 -16.44 4.13
CA PRO A 323 25.76 -15.24 4.78
C PRO A 323 24.70 -14.14 5.00
N VAL A 324 23.87 -13.85 3.99
CA VAL A 324 22.81 -12.82 4.13
C VAL A 324 21.75 -13.27 5.13
N ALA A 325 21.35 -14.54 5.07
CA ALA A 325 20.48 -15.18 6.05
C ALA A 325 21.01 -15.04 7.50
N HIS A 326 22.31 -15.26 7.69
CA HIS A 326 22.95 -15.11 9.00
C HIS A 326 22.97 -13.65 9.48
N ALA A 327 23.32 -12.70 8.61
CA ALA A 327 23.35 -11.28 8.95
C ALA A 327 21.97 -10.78 9.39
N PHE A 328 20.90 -11.13 8.66
CA PHE A 328 19.52 -10.74 9.00
C PHE A 328 19.03 -11.35 10.33
N ARG A 329 19.48 -12.56 10.69
CA ARG A 329 19.19 -13.19 11.99
C ARG A 329 20.02 -12.62 13.14
N THR A 330 21.14 -11.98 12.84
CA THR A 330 22.08 -11.48 13.86
C THR A 330 21.79 -10.01 14.21
N VAL A 331 21.67 -9.15 13.20
CA VAL A 331 21.53 -7.70 13.40
C VAL A 331 20.22 -7.36 14.13
N PRO A 332 20.27 -6.67 15.28
CA PRO A 332 19.10 -6.31 16.05
C PRO A 332 18.41 -5.05 15.51
N ARG A 333 17.62 -5.21 14.43
CA ARG A 333 16.94 -4.12 13.70
C ARG A 333 16.18 -3.15 14.62
N GLU A 334 15.60 -3.65 15.72
CA GLU A 334 14.87 -2.86 16.71
C GLU A 334 15.72 -1.80 17.42
N GLN A 335 17.03 -2.01 17.53
CA GLN A 335 17.92 -1.07 18.22
C GLN A 335 18.21 0.19 17.40
N PHE A 336 17.92 0.17 16.10
CA PHE A 336 18.15 1.26 15.17
C PHE A 336 16.89 2.10 14.89
N LEU A 337 15.74 1.72 15.44
CA LEU A 337 14.44 2.35 15.21
C LEU A 337 13.75 2.70 16.54
N PRO A 338 14.32 3.61 17.34
CA PRO A 338 13.73 3.99 18.63
C PRO A 338 12.34 4.62 18.43
N GLY A 339 11.39 4.25 19.29
CA GLY A 339 10.02 4.78 19.25
C GLY A 339 9.10 4.13 18.23
N VAL A 340 9.59 3.15 17.47
CA VAL A 340 8.76 2.30 16.58
C VAL A 340 8.42 1.01 17.34
N ASP A 341 7.15 0.59 17.27
CA ASP A 341 6.74 -0.67 17.89
C ASP A 341 7.43 -1.87 17.21
N LEU A 342 7.68 -2.92 17.99
CA LEU A 342 8.52 -4.04 17.58
C LEU A 342 7.94 -4.82 16.39
N GLU A 343 6.60 -4.91 16.29
CA GLU A 343 5.95 -5.56 15.15
C GLU A 343 6.16 -4.74 13.88
N THR A 344 6.00 -3.41 13.93
CA THR A 344 6.27 -2.51 12.81
C THR A 344 7.72 -2.58 12.34
N VAL A 345 8.69 -2.61 13.26
CA VAL A 345 10.14 -2.75 12.97
C VAL A 345 10.42 -3.95 12.07
N TYR A 346 9.73 -5.07 12.33
CA TYR A 346 9.92 -6.34 11.65
C TYR A 346 8.92 -6.58 10.51
N THR A 347 8.15 -5.56 10.09
CA THR A 347 7.38 -5.64 8.85
C THR A 347 8.30 -5.64 7.62
N ARG A 348 7.77 -6.11 6.49
CA ARG A 348 8.47 -6.09 5.19
C ARG A 348 8.43 -4.72 4.49
N ARG A 349 7.82 -3.71 5.12
CA ARG A 349 7.67 -2.37 4.54
C ARG A 349 8.84 -1.47 4.95
N GLN A 350 9.10 -0.45 4.14
CA GLN A 350 9.97 0.64 4.54
C GLN A 350 9.35 1.45 5.69
N ILE A 351 10.18 2.01 6.55
CA ILE A 351 9.78 2.88 7.66
C ILE A 351 10.41 4.24 7.42
N VAL A 352 9.59 5.27 7.21
CA VAL A 352 10.07 6.65 7.03
C VAL A 352 10.56 7.19 8.36
N THR A 353 11.81 7.64 8.39
CA THR A 353 12.49 8.09 9.61
C THR A 353 12.64 9.61 9.67
N LYS A 354 12.57 10.29 8.52
CA LYS A 354 12.62 11.75 8.44
C LYS A 354 11.76 12.26 7.29
N ARG A 355 11.07 13.37 7.52
CA ARG A 355 10.31 14.10 6.51
C ARG A 355 10.74 15.56 6.46
N ASP A 356 10.57 16.17 5.30
CA ASP A 356 10.71 17.62 5.14
C ASP A 356 9.43 18.35 5.62
N PRO A 357 9.44 19.70 5.67
CA PRO A 357 8.27 20.48 6.10
C PRO A 357 7.02 20.29 5.22
N THR A 358 7.18 19.82 3.99
CA THR A 358 6.06 19.51 3.07
C THR A 358 5.49 18.11 3.29
N GLY A 359 6.12 17.33 4.15
CA GLY A 359 5.76 15.94 4.45
C GLY A 359 6.42 14.90 3.52
N ALA A 360 7.27 15.30 2.58
CA ALA A 360 8.00 14.37 1.73
C ALA A 360 9.06 13.62 2.53
N ALA A 361 9.29 12.34 2.23
CA ALA A 361 10.29 11.54 2.94
C ALA A 361 11.72 11.99 2.56
N LEU A 362 12.52 12.33 3.56
CA LEU A 362 13.95 12.65 3.40
C LEU A 362 14.84 11.46 3.74
N SER A 363 14.37 10.56 4.61
CA SER A 363 15.10 9.35 5.00
C SER A 363 14.14 8.24 5.40
N SER A 364 14.56 7.00 5.22
CA SER A 364 13.81 5.82 5.63
C SER A 364 14.72 4.64 5.89
N ALA A 365 14.33 3.77 6.82
CA ALA A 365 14.80 2.40 6.82
C ALA A 365 14.10 1.66 5.66
N SER A 366 14.87 1.29 4.64
CA SER A 366 14.38 0.61 3.43
C SER A 366 13.69 -0.72 3.75
N SER A 367 12.83 -1.16 2.82
CA SER A 367 12.17 -2.47 2.89
C SER A 367 13.21 -3.57 3.05
N PRO A 368 13.06 -4.49 4.03
CA PRO A 368 13.96 -5.61 4.22
C PRO A 368 14.18 -6.48 2.98
N SER A 369 13.14 -6.68 2.15
CA SER A 369 13.24 -7.43 0.89
C SER A 369 14.24 -6.80 -0.07
N LEU A 370 14.12 -5.49 -0.30
CA LEU A 370 15.01 -4.76 -1.21
C LEU A 370 16.44 -4.70 -0.68
N VAL A 371 16.61 -4.52 0.63
CA VAL A 371 17.93 -4.57 1.28
C VAL A 371 18.58 -5.95 1.08
N ALA A 372 17.84 -7.04 1.30
CA ALA A 372 18.35 -8.38 1.05
C ALA A 372 18.77 -8.58 -0.42
N ASP A 373 17.92 -8.19 -1.37
CA ASP A 373 18.22 -8.31 -2.80
C ASP A 373 19.47 -7.51 -3.20
N MET A 374 19.63 -6.29 -2.66
CA MET A 374 20.80 -5.45 -2.91
C MET A 374 22.08 -6.02 -2.28
N LEU A 375 22.01 -6.60 -1.08
CA LEU A 375 23.15 -7.25 -0.44
C LEU A 375 23.58 -8.52 -1.18
N GLU A 376 22.62 -9.31 -1.68
CA GLU A 376 22.89 -10.45 -2.55
C GLU A 376 23.54 -10.01 -3.88
N GLN A 377 23.07 -8.91 -4.47
CA GLN A 377 23.71 -8.32 -5.66
C GLN A 377 25.12 -7.79 -5.37
N LEU A 378 25.32 -7.17 -4.20
CA LEU A 378 26.60 -6.62 -3.79
C LEU A 378 27.63 -7.73 -3.56
N ALA A 379 27.19 -8.90 -3.10
CA ALA A 379 28.03 -10.05 -2.80
C ALA A 379 29.28 -9.67 -1.97
N PRO A 380 29.11 -9.04 -0.79
CA PRO A 380 30.20 -8.79 0.15
C PRO A 380 30.83 -10.11 0.61
N GLN A 381 32.12 -10.08 0.95
CA GLN A 381 32.87 -11.22 1.44
C GLN A 381 33.66 -10.82 2.68
N PRO A 382 34.01 -11.77 3.55
CA PRO A 382 34.96 -11.54 4.63
C PRO A 382 36.22 -10.83 4.16
N GLY A 383 36.68 -9.81 4.90
CA GLY A 383 37.87 -9.03 4.54
C GLY A 383 37.63 -7.87 3.58
N HIS A 384 36.44 -7.74 2.97
CA HIS A 384 36.15 -6.63 2.08
C HIS A 384 36.08 -5.29 2.83
N ARG A 385 36.58 -4.24 2.18
CA ARG A 385 36.30 -2.84 2.53
C ARG A 385 35.06 -2.39 1.78
N VAL A 386 34.06 -1.90 2.50
CA VAL A 386 32.77 -1.46 1.95
C VAL A 386 32.53 -0.01 2.26
N LEU A 387 32.16 0.75 1.23
CA LEU A 387 31.59 2.09 1.36
C LEU A 387 30.07 2.01 1.16
N GLU A 388 29.33 2.48 2.15
CA GLU A 388 27.89 2.73 2.06
C GLU A 388 27.61 4.24 1.96
N ILE A 389 26.68 4.61 1.10
CA ILE A 389 26.18 5.99 0.97
C ILE A 389 24.69 6.01 1.28
N GLY A 390 24.33 6.68 2.38
CA GLY A 390 22.97 6.75 2.92
C GLY A 390 22.80 5.92 4.20
N ALA A 391 23.55 6.25 5.26
CA ALA A 391 23.51 5.49 6.52
C ALA A 391 22.09 5.41 7.11
N ALA A 392 21.32 6.50 7.01
CA ALA A 392 19.99 6.66 7.58
C ALA A 392 19.93 6.26 9.06
N THR A 393 19.53 5.03 9.36
CA THR A 393 19.45 4.48 10.73
C THR A 393 20.67 3.67 11.14
N GLY A 394 21.54 3.26 10.21
CA GLY A 394 22.70 2.39 10.45
C GLY A 394 22.43 0.89 10.30
N ILE A 395 21.19 0.47 9.99
CA ILE A 395 20.83 -0.96 9.88
C ILE A 395 21.65 -1.66 8.78
N ASN A 396 21.76 -1.06 7.60
CA ASN A 396 22.44 -1.71 6.47
C ASN A 396 23.95 -1.72 6.67
N ALA A 397 24.53 -0.69 7.30
CA ALA A 397 25.92 -0.70 7.77
C ALA A 397 26.22 -1.87 8.72
N ALA A 398 25.31 -2.17 9.66
CA ALA A 398 25.43 -3.31 10.56
C ALA A 398 25.36 -4.66 9.81
N LEU A 399 24.46 -4.78 8.83
CA LEU A 399 24.38 -5.98 7.98
C LEU A 399 25.67 -6.18 7.17
N LEU A 400 26.25 -5.11 6.64
CA LEU A 400 27.53 -5.15 5.93
C LEU A 400 28.69 -5.54 6.85
N ALA A 401 28.66 -5.09 8.12
CA ALA A 401 29.68 -5.45 9.10
C ALA A 401 29.67 -6.95 9.40
N GLU A 402 28.49 -7.57 9.54
CA GLU A 402 28.36 -9.03 9.65
C GLU A 402 28.89 -9.76 8.40
N LEU A 403 28.50 -9.27 7.22
CA LEU A 403 28.84 -9.91 5.94
C LEU A 403 30.32 -9.82 5.56
N THR A 404 31.04 -8.84 6.10
CA THR A 404 32.47 -8.64 5.84
C THR A 404 33.36 -9.12 6.98
N SER A 405 32.77 -9.64 8.05
CA SER A 405 33.47 -10.29 9.15
C SER A 405 33.95 -11.70 8.76
N PRO A 406 35.12 -12.16 9.26
CA PRO A 406 36.14 -11.36 9.95
C PRO A 406 37.01 -10.53 8.98
N GLY A 407 37.61 -9.46 9.50
CA GLY A 407 38.69 -8.71 8.83
C GLY A 407 38.27 -7.64 7.83
N GLY A 408 36.97 -7.47 7.56
CA GLY A 408 36.46 -6.38 6.73
C GLY A 408 36.32 -5.05 7.46
N THR A 409 36.03 -4.00 6.70
CA THR A 409 35.76 -2.65 7.24
C THR A 409 34.56 -2.04 6.52
N VAL A 410 33.72 -1.32 7.26
CA VAL A 410 32.54 -0.63 6.71
C VAL A 410 32.64 0.84 7.04
N VAL A 411 32.56 1.67 6.01
CA VAL A 411 32.40 3.13 6.10
C VAL A 411 31.01 3.46 5.60
N THR A 412 30.24 4.24 6.35
CA THR A 412 28.91 4.70 5.93
C THR A 412 28.82 6.21 6.02
N ILE A 413 28.29 6.84 4.97
CA ILE A 413 28.17 8.30 4.87
C ILE A 413 26.70 8.69 4.94
N GLU A 414 26.40 9.72 5.73
CA GLU A 414 25.08 10.34 5.83
C GLU A 414 25.21 11.86 5.73
N LEU A 415 24.30 12.49 4.99
CA LEU A 415 24.37 13.93 4.72
C LEU A 415 23.89 14.74 5.93
N ASP A 416 22.81 14.29 6.57
CA ASP A 416 22.21 15.02 7.67
C ASP A 416 22.88 14.64 9.01
N GLN A 417 23.34 15.64 9.76
CA GLN A 417 24.04 15.44 11.04
C GLN A 417 23.21 14.65 12.07
N ASP A 418 21.91 14.94 12.20
CA ASP A 418 21.02 14.25 13.14
C ASP A 418 20.85 12.76 12.80
N LEU A 419 20.82 12.42 11.51
CA LEU A 419 20.77 11.03 11.05
C LEU A 419 22.11 10.33 11.24
N ALA A 420 23.22 11.00 10.95
CA ALA A 420 24.56 10.46 11.19
C ALA A 420 24.78 10.13 12.68
N ASP A 421 24.34 11.01 13.58
CA ASP A 421 24.42 10.80 15.02
C ASP A 421 23.49 9.68 15.49
N GLY A 422 22.28 9.59 14.91
CA GLY A 422 21.35 8.48 15.13
C GLY A 422 21.94 7.13 14.71
N ALA A 423 22.57 7.07 13.54
CA ALA A 423 23.23 5.86 13.02
C ALA A 423 24.40 5.44 13.91
N ARG A 424 25.28 6.37 14.33
CA ARG A 424 26.36 6.09 15.30
C ARG A 424 25.81 5.48 16.58
N THR A 425 24.80 6.13 17.16
CA THR A 425 24.17 5.69 18.41
C THR A 425 23.55 4.29 18.27
N GLY A 426 22.87 4.02 17.14
CA GLY A 426 22.28 2.72 16.83
C GLY A 426 23.34 1.61 16.69
N LEU A 427 24.41 1.89 15.94
CA LEU A 427 25.52 0.98 15.72
C LEU A 427 26.25 0.66 17.04
N ASP A 428 26.56 1.67 17.86
CA ASP A 428 27.20 1.48 19.16
C ASP A 428 26.35 0.63 20.10
N ARG A 429 25.03 0.90 20.15
CA ARG A 429 24.08 0.13 20.97
C ARG A 429 24.01 -1.34 20.53
N ALA A 430 24.05 -1.58 19.23
CA ALA A 430 24.01 -2.91 18.62
C ALA A 430 25.37 -3.64 18.62
N GLY A 431 26.45 -2.99 19.07
CA GLY A 431 27.78 -3.59 19.19
C GLY A 431 28.65 -3.47 17.93
N TYR A 432 28.26 -2.68 16.94
CA TYR A 432 28.98 -2.48 15.67
C TYR A 432 29.89 -1.24 15.70
N ASN A 433 30.71 -1.13 16.75
CA ASN A 433 31.60 0.01 16.99
C ASN A 433 32.78 0.14 15.98
N THR A 434 32.98 -0.87 15.13
CA THR A 434 34.00 -0.86 14.07
C THR A 434 33.53 -0.18 12.79
N VAL A 435 32.22 0.11 12.67
CA VAL A 435 31.66 0.83 11.52
C VAL A 435 31.97 2.32 11.65
N LYS A 436 32.65 2.90 10.65
CA LYS A 436 32.94 4.34 10.62
C LYS A 436 31.77 5.10 9.99
N VAL A 437 31.08 5.91 10.79
CA VAL A 437 29.99 6.80 10.31
C VAL A 437 30.52 8.21 10.06
N ILE A 438 30.32 8.72 8.86
CA ILE A 438 30.74 10.06 8.44
C ILE A 438 29.51 10.92 8.16
N CYS A 439 29.49 12.12 8.74
CA CYS A 439 28.53 13.13 8.32
C CYS A 439 29.16 13.90 7.16
N GLY A 440 28.58 13.82 5.97
CA GLY A 440 29.14 14.45 4.78
C GLY A 440 28.40 14.10 3.50
N ASP A 441 28.86 14.69 2.41
CA ASP A 441 28.30 14.43 1.09
C ASP A 441 28.79 13.09 0.55
N GLY A 442 27.88 12.12 0.43
CA GLY A 442 28.17 10.79 -0.10
C GLY A 442 28.67 10.78 -1.55
N ALA A 443 28.46 11.85 -2.32
CA ALA A 443 28.98 11.97 -3.67
C ALA A 443 30.51 12.08 -3.68
N LEU A 444 31.11 12.56 -2.59
CA LEU A 444 32.56 12.70 -2.44
C LEU A 444 33.24 11.41 -1.94
N GLY A 445 32.45 10.45 -1.48
CA GLY A 445 32.97 9.21 -0.88
C GLY A 445 33.87 9.46 0.33
N GLU A 446 34.80 8.55 0.57
CA GLU A 446 35.82 8.66 1.61
C GLU A 446 37.15 8.13 1.07
N PRO A 447 38.08 9.03 0.71
CA PRO A 447 39.32 8.64 0.03
C PRO A 447 40.39 8.03 0.96
N ASP A 448 40.33 8.27 2.27
CA ASP A 448 41.36 7.85 3.24
C ASP A 448 41.37 6.33 3.45
N GLN A 449 40.24 5.66 3.23
CA GLN A 449 40.08 4.21 3.36
C GLN A 449 39.91 3.46 2.04
N ALA A 450 39.86 4.20 0.94
CA ALA A 450 39.92 3.67 -0.41
C ALA A 450 41.24 2.87 -0.63
N PRO A 451 41.26 1.92 -1.59
CA PRO A 451 40.15 1.53 -2.43
C PRO A 451 39.15 0.59 -1.74
N TYR A 452 37.88 0.67 -2.13
CA TYR A 452 36.78 -0.17 -1.64
C TYR A 452 36.52 -1.36 -2.56
N ASN A 453 36.42 -2.57 -1.99
CA ASN A 453 36.03 -3.75 -2.76
C ASN A 453 34.55 -3.68 -3.19
N ARG A 454 33.73 -3.00 -2.39
CA ARG A 454 32.29 -2.86 -2.59
C ARG A 454 31.86 -1.42 -2.29
N ILE A 455 31.02 -0.88 -3.16
CA ILE A 455 30.29 0.37 -2.90
C ILE A 455 28.80 0.06 -2.98
N ILE A 456 28.02 0.53 -2.01
CA ILE A 456 26.56 0.41 -2.03
C ILE A 456 25.91 1.75 -1.73
N VAL A 457 24.96 2.14 -2.57
CA VAL A 457 24.22 3.39 -2.42
C VAL A 457 22.79 3.03 -2.00
N THR A 458 22.29 3.63 -0.92
CA THR A 458 20.95 3.43 -0.37
C THR A 458 20.10 4.69 -0.51
N ALA A 459 20.39 5.49 -1.53
CA ALA A 459 19.64 6.66 -1.99
C ALA A 459 19.53 6.65 -3.53
N GLY A 460 18.59 7.41 -4.08
CA GLY A 460 18.37 7.52 -5.53
C GLY A 460 19.41 8.41 -6.18
N ALA A 461 20.48 7.82 -6.72
CA ALA A 461 21.58 8.55 -7.34
C ALA A 461 21.20 9.03 -8.75
N TRP A 462 21.57 10.27 -9.08
CA TRP A 462 21.45 10.80 -10.44
C TRP A 462 22.59 10.34 -11.35
N ASP A 463 23.80 10.10 -10.84
CA ASP A 463 24.96 9.69 -11.62
C ASP A 463 25.85 8.76 -10.78
N ILE A 464 26.79 8.06 -11.40
CA ILE A 464 27.89 7.38 -10.72
C ILE A 464 29.01 8.41 -10.55
N SER A 465 29.09 9.01 -9.35
CA SER A 465 30.04 10.10 -9.05
C SER A 465 31.49 9.74 -9.41
N ALA A 466 32.24 10.73 -9.90
CA ALA A 466 33.68 10.62 -10.15
C ALA A 466 34.46 10.03 -8.96
N ALA A 467 34.08 10.39 -7.73
CA ALA A 467 34.73 9.87 -6.52
C ALA A 467 34.54 8.36 -6.37
N TRP A 468 33.38 7.82 -6.74
CA TRP A 468 33.11 6.38 -6.64
C TRP A 468 33.95 5.60 -7.66
N TRP A 469 34.15 6.15 -8.85
CA TRP A 469 35.07 5.59 -9.86
C TRP A 469 36.52 5.51 -9.37
N GLU A 470 36.97 6.56 -8.68
CA GLU A 470 38.33 6.69 -8.17
C GLU A 470 38.57 5.81 -6.94
N GLN A 471 37.56 5.65 -6.09
CA GLN A 471 37.65 4.93 -4.83
C GLN A 471 37.27 3.45 -4.93
N LEU A 472 36.65 3.00 -6.02
CA LEU A 472 36.37 1.58 -6.24
C LEU A 472 37.66 0.82 -6.54
N ALA A 473 37.88 -0.34 -5.93
CA ALA A 473 39.02 -1.20 -6.21
C ALA A 473 38.98 -1.78 -7.63
N ASP A 474 40.13 -2.28 -8.09
CA ASP A 474 40.17 -3.18 -9.24
C ASP A 474 39.29 -4.40 -8.96
N HIS A 475 38.49 -4.81 -9.95
CA HIS A 475 37.46 -5.85 -9.80
C HIS A 475 36.43 -5.56 -8.68
N GLY A 476 36.32 -4.30 -8.26
CA GLY A 476 35.31 -3.87 -7.31
C GLY A 476 33.90 -3.89 -7.92
N ARG A 477 32.89 -3.96 -7.06
CA ARG A 477 31.48 -3.92 -7.45
C ARG A 477 30.77 -2.73 -6.80
N ILE A 478 29.92 -2.05 -7.56
CA ILE A 478 28.99 -1.04 -7.05
C ILE A 478 27.54 -1.50 -7.21
N VAL A 479 26.74 -1.37 -6.15
CA VAL A 479 25.29 -1.52 -6.20
C VAL A 479 24.64 -0.16 -5.97
N VAL A 480 23.90 0.33 -6.96
CA VAL A 480 23.39 1.70 -6.96
C VAL A 480 21.97 1.77 -7.53
N PRO A 481 21.00 2.33 -6.78
CA PRO A 481 19.74 2.81 -7.30
C PRO A 481 19.99 4.03 -8.19
N LEU A 482 20.16 3.77 -9.49
CA LEU A 482 20.48 4.79 -10.48
C LEU A 482 19.21 5.23 -11.19
N ARG A 483 18.95 6.54 -11.15
CA ARG A 483 17.99 7.16 -12.04
C ARG A 483 18.56 7.04 -13.45
N VAL A 484 17.89 6.40 -14.39
CA VAL A 484 18.35 6.27 -15.79
C VAL A 484 17.86 7.42 -16.66
N HIS A 485 16.82 8.14 -16.25
CA HIS A 485 16.22 9.23 -17.03
C HIS A 485 15.62 10.30 -16.09
N GLU A 486 15.57 11.56 -16.53
CA GLU A 486 15.02 12.69 -15.72
C GLU A 486 13.55 12.50 -15.36
N SER A 487 12.82 11.66 -16.11
CA SER A 487 11.43 11.25 -15.79
C SER A 487 11.28 10.48 -14.45
N GLY A 488 12.39 10.25 -13.74
CA GLY A 488 12.44 9.52 -12.47
C GLY A 488 12.41 8.00 -12.66
N LEU A 489 12.69 7.51 -13.87
CA LEU A 489 12.89 6.09 -14.11
C LEU A 489 14.16 5.64 -13.38
N THR A 490 14.02 4.70 -12.46
CA THR A 490 15.10 4.22 -11.60
C THR A 490 15.17 2.70 -11.64
N ARG A 491 16.38 2.16 -11.60
CA ARG A 491 16.65 0.75 -11.31
C ARG A 491 17.86 0.65 -10.38
N CYS A 492 17.90 -0.41 -9.58
CA CYS A 492 19.11 -0.75 -8.85
C CYS A 492 19.95 -1.66 -9.73
N PHE A 493 21.18 -1.23 -10.02
CA PHE A 493 22.14 -1.98 -10.82
C PHE A 493 23.29 -2.45 -9.95
N ALA A 494 23.79 -3.65 -10.23
CA ALA A 494 25.06 -4.14 -9.72
C ALA A 494 26.09 -4.13 -10.84
N PHE A 495 27.03 -3.19 -10.80
CA PHE A 495 28.08 -3.06 -11.80
C PHE A 495 29.42 -3.61 -11.30
N ASP A 496 30.06 -4.43 -12.11
CA ASP A 496 31.44 -4.87 -11.90
C ASP A 496 32.41 -3.98 -12.68
N ARG A 497 33.54 -3.65 -12.04
CA ARG A 497 34.63 -2.95 -12.70
C ARG A 497 35.39 -3.88 -13.63
N ILE A 498 35.27 -3.63 -14.93
CA ILE A 498 35.97 -4.39 -15.98
C ILE A 498 37.26 -3.68 -16.39
N SER A 499 37.28 -2.35 -16.31
CA SER A 499 38.49 -1.54 -16.55
C SER A 499 38.45 -0.26 -15.70
N PRO A 500 39.53 0.55 -15.67
CA PRO A 500 39.54 1.82 -14.95
C PRO A 500 38.40 2.78 -15.32
N HIS A 501 37.85 2.65 -16.52
CA HIS A 501 36.86 3.58 -17.09
C HIS A 501 35.55 2.90 -17.50
N GLN A 502 35.35 1.63 -17.15
CA GLN A 502 34.16 0.88 -17.54
C GLN A 502 33.64 -0.01 -16.41
N LEU A 503 32.35 0.13 -16.12
CA LEU A 503 31.58 -0.78 -15.26
C LEU A 503 30.48 -1.44 -16.09
N VAL A 504 30.22 -2.72 -15.86
CA VAL A 504 29.19 -3.49 -16.59
C VAL A 504 28.23 -4.12 -15.59
N SER A 505 26.93 -3.99 -15.83
CA SER A 505 25.92 -4.62 -14.97
C SER A 505 25.93 -6.12 -15.17
N THR A 506 26.12 -6.90 -14.12
CA THR A 506 26.27 -8.37 -14.22
C THR A 506 25.08 -9.15 -13.68
N THR A 507 24.04 -8.46 -13.21
CA THR A 507 22.80 -9.06 -12.69
C THR A 507 21.58 -8.33 -13.20
N THR A 508 20.43 -9.01 -13.21
CA THR A 508 19.14 -8.39 -13.54
C THR A 508 18.88 -7.19 -12.62
N PRO A 509 18.62 -5.99 -13.17
CA PRO A 509 18.38 -4.81 -12.34
C PRO A 509 17.13 -4.96 -11.48
N LEU A 510 17.14 -4.39 -10.27
CA LEU A 510 15.96 -4.42 -9.41
C LEU A 510 15.06 -3.21 -9.71
N VAL A 511 13.75 -3.45 -9.82
CA VAL A 511 12.75 -2.38 -9.78
C VAL A 511 12.72 -1.81 -8.36
N CYS A 512 13.05 -0.54 -8.20
CA CYS A 512 13.13 0.09 -6.89
C CYS A 512 12.77 1.58 -6.93
N GLY A 513 12.48 2.13 -5.75
CA GLY A 513 12.34 3.56 -5.52
C GLY A 513 13.06 3.93 -4.24
N PHE A 514 13.86 5.00 -4.29
CA PHE A 514 14.61 5.54 -3.16
C PHE A 514 14.35 7.04 -3.07
N VAL A 515 14.53 7.59 -1.86
CA VAL A 515 14.60 9.05 -1.69
C VAL A 515 15.75 9.60 -2.56
N PRO A 516 15.55 10.68 -3.32
CA PRO A 516 16.61 11.24 -4.15
C PRO A 516 17.83 11.62 -3.32
N MET A 517 19.02 11.35 -3.86
CA MET A 517 20.26 11.81 -3.26
C MET A 517 20.31 13.34 -3.24
N ARG A 518 20.69 13.90 -2.08
CA ARG A 518 20.89 15.33 -1.85
C ARG A 518 22.38 15.66 -1.75
N GLY A 519 22.74 16.94 -1.86
CA GLY A 519 24.13 17.40 -1.78
C GLY A 519 24.62 17.96 -3.11
N SER A 520 25.92 17.83 -3.39
CA SER A 520 26.56 18.39 -4.58
C SER A 520 26.06 17.80 -5.91
N THR A 521 25.52 16.57 -5.88
CA THR A 521 24.95 15.88 -7.04
C THR A 521 23.42 15.81 -7.02
N GLU A 522 22.78 16.64 -6.19
CA GLU A 522 21.32 16.73 -6.14
C GLU A 522 20.75 17.11 -7.51
N HIS A 523 19.69 16.41 -7.91
CA HIS A 523 19.06 16.60 -9.20
C HIS A 523 17.53 16.66 -9.06
N THR A 524 16.95 17.71 -9.64
CA THR A 524 15.51 18.01 -9.52
C THR A 524 14.76 17.45 -10.72
N ASP A 525 13.65 16.76 -10.46
CA ASP A 525 12.76 16.27 -11.53
C ASP A 525 12.10 17.44 -12.27
N HIS A 526 12.05 17.34 -13.59
CA HIS A 526 11.29 18.26 -14.43
C HIS A 526 9.98 17.62 -14.88
N HIS A 527 8.91 18.42 -14.85
CA HIS A 527 7.60 17.97 -15.28
C HIS A 527 6.80 19.07 -15.98
N VAL A 528 5.79 18.63 -16.73
CA VAL A 528 4.73 19.47 -17.28
C VAL A 528 3.41 19.02 -16.67
N ARG A 529 2.64 19.97 -16.14
CA ARG A 529 1.28 19.72 -15.67
C ARG A 529 0.38 19.53 -16.89
N LEU A 530 -0.28 18.39 -16.99
CA LEU A 530 -1.23 18.10 -18.07
C LEU A 530 -2.69 18.30 -17.62
N ASP A 531 -2.97 18.07 -16.34
CA ASP A 531 -4.26 18.33 -15.68
C ASP A 531 -4.02 18.58 -14.17
N THR A 532 -5.07 18.86 -13.40
CA THR A 532 -5.04 19.16 -11.96
C THR A 532 -4.16 18.20 -11.17
N ASP A 533 -4.31 16.89 -11.39
CA ASP A 533 -3.53 15.82 -10.75
C ASP A 533 -2.82 14.90 -11.76
N VAL A 534 -2.54 15.39 -12.97
CA VAL A 534 -1.73 14.68 -13.97
C VAL A 534 -0.49 15.49 -14.34
N VAL A 535 0.68 14.86 -14.22
CA VAL A 535 1.97 15.43 -14.62
C VAL A 535 2.69 14.48 -15.56
N LEU A 536 3.36 15.01 -16.59
CA LEU A 536 4.33 14.29 -17.39
C LEU A 536 5.73 14.66 -16.91
N LYS A 537 6.45 13.71 -16.32
CA LYS A 537 7.87 13.84 -16.01
C LYS A 537 8.68 13.52 -17.26
N LEU A 538 9.66 14.35 -17.59
CA LEU A 538 10.38 14.33 -18.86
C LEU A 538 11.82 14.80 -18.70
N ASP A 539 12.62 14.65 -19.75
CA ASP A 539 13.98 15.16 -19.82
C ASP A 539 14.03 16.58 -20.35
N THR A 540 14.75 17.45 -19.67
CA THR A 540 14.90 18.84 -20.10
C THR A 540 15.71 18.98 -21.37
N THR A 541 16.59 18.03 -21.66
CA THR A 541 17.38 18.02 -22.89
C THR A 541 16.53 17.84 -24.14
N ASP A 542 15.32 17.26 -24.01
CA ASP A 542 14.34 17.09 -25.09
C ASP A 542 13.71 18.41 -25.57
N GLN A 543 13.86 19.52 -24.83
CA GLN A 543 13.26 20.83 -25.11
C GLN A 543 11.75 20.75 -25.46
N PRO A 544 10.91 20.21 -24.56
CA PRO A 544 9.49 19.97 -24.84
C PRO A 544 8.70 21.27 -25.07
N ASP A 545 7.74 21.25 -25.99
CA ASP A 545 6.70 22.29 -26.07
C ASP A 545 5.73 22.14 -24.89
N ARG A 546 6.09 22.75 -23.77
CA ARG A 546 5.35 22.68 -22.51
C ARG A 546 3.92 23.20 -22.64
N ALA A 547 3.71 24.23 -23.46
CA ALA A 547 2.39 24.84 -23.65
C ALA A 547 1.48 23.92 -24.46
N ALA A 548 1.99 23.32 -25.54
CA ALA A 548 1.25 22.33 -26.30
C ALA A 548 0.94 21.09 -25.46
N LEU A 549 1.93 20.56 -24.72
CA LEU A 549 1.74 19.39 -23.84
C LEU A 549 0.69 19.63 -22.75
N ALA A 550 0.64 20.83 -22.16
CA ALA A 550 -0.37 21.17 -21.15
C ALA A 550 -1.81 21.09 -21.69
N SER A 551 -1.99 21.12 -23.02
CA SER A 551 -3.28 20.95 -23.70
C SER A 551 -3.51 19.53 -24.24
N ALA A 552 -2.58 18.59 -24.04
CA ALA A 552 -2.69 17.25 -24.61
C ALA A 552 -4.02 16.58 -24.20
N LEU A 553 -4.35 16.59 -22.91
CA LEU A 553 -5.54 15.93 -22.35
C LEU A 553 -6.87 16.60 -22.71
N SER A 554 -6.86 17.80 -23.30
CA SER A 554 -8.11 18.39 -23.84
C SER A 554 -8.56 17.73 -25.14
N HIS A 555 -7.70 16.93 -25.76
CA HIS A 555 -8.02 16.17 -26.97
C HIS A 555 -8.66 14.82 -26.60
N PRO A 556 -9.52 14.29 -27.49
CA PRO A 556 -10.15 12.99 -27.27
C PRO A 556 -9.14 11.88 -27.01
N ARG A 557 -9.51 10.98 -26.09
CA ARG A 557 -8.77 9.75 -25.80
C ARG A 557 -8.81 8.82 -27.01
N LEU A 558 -7.64 8.42 -27.50
CA LEU A 558 -7.49 7.40 -28.54
C LEU A 558 -6.82 6.16 -27.95
N GLU A 559 -7.42 5.00 -28.16
CA GLU A 559 -6.88 3.72 -27.69
C GLU A 559 -6.41 2.87 -28.87
N ARG A 560 -5.31 2.16 -28.68
CA ARG A 560 -4.79 1.20 -29.66
C ARG A 560 -4.21 -0.01 -28.95
N TRP A 561 -4.73 -1.18 -29.27
CA TRP A 561 -4.39 -2.44 -28.62
C TRP A 561 -3.65 -3.36 -29.59
N THR A 562 -2.69 -4.13 -29.08
CA THR A 562 -1.68 -4.84 -29.90
C THR A 562 -2.01 -6.32 -30.16
N GLY A 563 -2.93 -6.89 -29.40
CA GLY A 563 -3.17 -8.33 -29.28
C GLY A 563 -2.16 -9.06 -28.36
N ILE A 564 -1.14 -8.37 -27.86
CA ILE A 564 -0.11 -8.95 -27.00
C ILE A 564 -0.66 -9.16 -25.58
N GLN A 565 -0.80 -10.43 -25.19
CA GLN A 565 -1.27 -10.82 -23.87
C GLN A 565 -0.10 -11.00 -22.89
N VAL A 566 -0.28 -10.46 -21.67
CA VAL A 566 0.64 -10.61 -20.54
C VAL A 566 -0.12 -11.00 -19.26
N THR A 567 0.57 -11.69 -18.38
CA THR A 567 0.12 -12.15 -17.07
C THR A 567 0.94 -11.52 -15.95
N ASP A 568 0.55 -11.78 -14.71
CA ASP A 568 1.32 -11.26 -13.58
C ASP A 568 2.74 -11.83 -13.50
N ASP A 569 2.92 -13.08 -13.95
CA ASP A 569 4.19 -13.82 -13.91
C ASP A 569 5.12 -13.54 -15.10
N ASP A 570 4.63 -12.85 -16.15
CA ASP A 570 5.47 -12.55 -17.32
C ASP A 570 6.64 -11.61 -16.95
N PRO A 571 7.87 -11.91 -17.41
CA PRO A 571 9.06 -11.13 -17.12
C PRO A 571 9.05 -9.86 -17.97
N ILE A 572 8.25 -8.87 -17.58
CA ILE A 572 8.07 -7.61 -18.34
C ILE A 572 8.50 -6.38 -17.53
N GLY A 573 9.21 -6.61 -16.42
CA GLY A 573 9.62 -5.58 -15.46
C GLY A 573 10.54 -4.48 -16.01
N HIS A 574 11.10 -4.63 -17.22
CA HIS A 574 12.01 -3.68 -17.86
C HIS A 574 11.54 -3.19 -19.25
N LEU A 575 10.26 -3.36 -19.58
CA LEU A 575 9.70 -2.83 -20.85
C LEU A 575 9.85 -1.30 -20.95
N ASP A 576 9.77 -0.56 -19.85
CA ASP A 576 10.03 0.89 -19.80
C ASP A 576 11.47 1.26 -20.20
N LEU A 577 12.47 0.47 -19.79
CA LEU A 577 13.85 0.61 -20.26
C LEU A 577 13.99 0.27 -21.75
N TRP A 578 13.26 -0.75 -22.21
CA TRP A 578 13.24 -1.10 -23.62
C TRP A 578 12.66 0.05 -24.45
N LEU A 579 11.56 0.66 -23.99
CA LEU A 579 10.94 1.82 -24.63
C LEU A 579 11.90 3.00 -24.66
N LEU A 580 12.56 3.31 -23.54
CA LEU A 580 13.53 4.40 -23.42
C LEU A 580 14.63 4.32 -24.49
N VAL A 581 15.15 3.12 -24.74
CA VAL A 581 16.31 2.93 -25.65
C VAL A 581 15.89 2.82 -27.12
N HIS A 582 14.71 2.27 -27.40
CA HIS A 582 14.29 1.97 -28.78
C HIS A 582 13.28 2.96 -29.36
N ALA A 583 12.74 3.87 -28.54
CA ALA A 583 11.87 4.93 -29.01
C ALA A 583 12.66 5.96 -29.82
N ASN A 584 12.16 6.27 -31.03
CA ASN A 584 12.63 7.41 -31.81
C ASN A 584 11.95 8.73 -31.39
N ARG A 585 11.33 8.73 -30.21
CA ARG A 585 10.55 9.84 -29.65
C ARG A 585 11.02 10.08 -28.22
N PRO A 586 10.97 11.34 -27.75
CA PRO A 586 11.19 11.66 -26.33
C PRO A 586 10.40 10.75 -25.39
N PHE A 587 11.08 10.24 -24.36
CA PHE A 587 10.51 9.36 -23.36
C PHE A 587 10.06 10.15 -22.13
N GLY A 588 8.94 9.76 -21.53
CA GLY A 588 8.41 10.40 -20.34
C GLY A 588 7.70 9.41 -19.42
N ARG A 589 7.30 9.89 -18.25
CA ARG A 589 6.50 9.12 -17.30
C ARG A 589 5.38 9.94 -16.70
N LEU A 590 4.18 9.40 -16.72
CA LEU A 590 3.00 10.03 -16.13
C LEU A 590 2.96 9.79 -14.62
N GLY A 591 2.93 10.89 -13.86
CA GLY A 591 2.41 10.94 -12.51
C GLY A 591 0.91 11.21 -12.56
N VAL A 592 0.09 10.27 -12.10
CA VAL A 592 -1.38 10.36 -12.18
C VAL A 592 -1.95 10.19 -10.78
N GLY A 593 -2.62 11.24 -10.30
CA GLY A 593 -3.39 11.25 -9.06
C GLY A 593 -4.67 10.43 -9.17
N ASP A 594 -5.33 10.27 -8.03
CA ASP A 594 -6.50 9.40 -7.92
C ASP A 594 -7.72 9.94 -8.70
N THR A 595 -7.82 11.25 -8.93
CA THR A 595 -8.96 11.89 -9.61
C THR A 595 -8.92 11.59 -11.11
N ALA A 596 -7.80 11.83 -11.77
CA ALA A 596 -7.62 11.48 -13.18
C ALA A 596 -7.73 9.98 -13.44
N ARG A 597 -7.29 9.14 -12.50
CA ARG A 597 -7.42 7.68 -12.61
C ARG A 597 -8.87 7.22 -12.47
N THR A 598 -9.59 7.73 -11.47
CA THR A 598 -10.97 7.32 -11.17
C THR A 598 -11.96 7.82 -12.23
N SER A 599 -11.72 9.01 -12.79
CA SER A 599 -12.53 9.55 -13.90
C SER A 599 -12.30 8.84 -15.23
N GLY A 600 -11.24 8.04 -15.33
CA GLY A 600 -10.83 7.42 -16.59
C GLY A 600 -10.16 8.40 -17.56
N LEU A 601 -9.85 9.64 -17.13
CA LEU A 601 -9.14 10.63 -17.95
C LEU A 601 -7.80 10.07 -18.43
N VAL A 602 -7.04 9.47 -17.52
CA VAL A 602 -5.76 8.81 -17.82
C VAL A 602 -5.67 7.49 -17.04
N THR A 603 -5.44 6.39 -17.75
CA THR A 603 -5.41 5.03 -17.18
C THR A 603 -4.11 4.30 -17.51
N PRO A 604 -2.94 4.76 -17.01
CA PRO A 604 -1.68 4.14 -17.34
C PRO A 604 -1.51 2.79 -16.64
N ALA A 605 -0.82 1.88 -17.31
CA ALA A 605 -0.38 0.61 -16.74
C ALA A 605 0.53 0.87 -15.53
N TYR A 606 0.06 0.48 -14.34
CA TYR A 606 0.76 0.73 -13.08
C TYR A 606 2.12 0.02 -13.02
N ARG A 607 2.27 -1.10 -13.71
CA ARG A 607 3.49 -1.94 -13.75
C ARG A 607 4.72 -1.17 -14.22
N TRP A 608 4.56 -0.19 -15.10
CA TRP A 608 5.64 0.69 -15.61
C TRP A 608 5.48 2.14 -15.17
N ALA A 609 4.61 2.34 -14.16
CA ALA A 609 4.39 3.60 -13.49
C ALA A 609 4.37 4.79 -14.46
N GLY A 610 3.51 4.67 -15.48
CA GLY A 610 3.19 5.74 -16.43
C GLY A 610 4.12 5.90 -17.63
N ALA A 611 4.95 4.91 -17.99
CA ALA A 611 5.83 4.99 -19.16
C ALA A 611 5.09 5.49 -20.43
N ALA A 612 5.68 6.50 -21.07
CA ALA A 612 5.07 7.23 -22.17
C ALA A 612 6.13 7.70 -23.19
N ILE A 613 5.68 7.95 -24.41
CA ILE A 613 6.39 8.75 -25.40
C ILE A 613 5.59 10.02 -25.69
N TYR A 614 6.27 11.08 -26.12
CA TYR A 614 5.60 12.35 -26.42
C TYR A 614 6.24 13.07 -27.61
N HIS A 615 5.46 13.91 -28.28
CA HIS A 615 5.93 14.77 -29.37
C HIS A 615 4.97 15.94 -29.57
N GLY A 616 5.51 17.17 -29.64
CA GLY A 616 4.70 18.38 -29.73
C GLY A 616 3.69 18.44 -28.58
N GLY A 617 2.40 18.63 -28.89
CA GLY A 617 1.31 18.59 -27.90
C GLY A 617 0.66 17.22 -27.70
N THR A 618 1.32 16.14 -28.11
CA THR A 618 0.77 14.77 -28.08
C THR A 618 1.53 13.88 -27.13
N ILE A 619 0.82 13.08 -26.35
CA ILE A 619 1.35 12.03 -25.47
C ILE A 619 0.75 10.68 -25.85
N ALA A 620 1.52 9.60 -25.72
CA ALA A 620 1.04 8.23 -25.78
C ALA A 620 1.68 7.42 -24.65
N TYR A 621 0.88 6.71 -23.86
CA TYR A 621 1.35 5.98 -22.68
C TYR A 621 0.89 4.53 -22.67
N LEU A 622 1.67 3.67 -22.02
CA LEU A 622 1.34 2.25 -21.86
C LEU A 622 0.07 2.05 -21.05
N ALA A 623 -0.81 1.19 -21.54
CA ALA A 623 -2.08 0.87 -20.91
C ALA A 623 -2.34 -0.63 -20.92
N PHE A 624 -3.24 -1.05 -20.03
CA PHE A 624 -3.80 -2.41 -20.02
C PHE A 624 -5.30 -2.35 -20.29
N GLN A 625 -5.79 -3.36 -21.01
CA GLN A 625 -7.19 -3.75 -20.97
C GLN A 625 -7.31 -5.18 -20.45
N ASP A 626 -8.42 -5.47 -19.77
CA ASP A 626 -8.73 -6.81 -19.28
C ASP A 626 -9.05 -7.73 -20.46
N ALA A 627 -8.34 -8.85 -20.55
CA ALA A 627 -8.55 -9.88 -21.55
C ALA A 627 -9.20 -11.16 -20.98
N GLY A 628 -9.55 -11.17 -19.69
CA GLY A 628 -10.12 -12.32 -18.99
C GLY A 628 -9.06 -13.26 -18.38
N ASP A 629 -9.48 -14.12 -17.46
CA ASP A 629 -8.65 -15.20 -16.86
C ASP A 629 -7.29 -14.75 -16.26
N GLY A 630 -7.19 -13.50 -15.80
CA GLY A 630 -5.94 -12.95 -15.25
C GLY A 630 -4.94 -12.48 -16.31
N HIS A 631 -5.35 -12.42 -17.57
CA HIS A 631 -4.58 -11.87 -18.68
C HIS A 631 -4.93 -10.40 -18.92
N HIS A 632 -3.91 -9.63 -19.28
CA HIS A 632 -4.03 -8.26 -19.71
C HIS A 632 -3.45 -8.09 -21.11
N GLU A 633 -4.16 -7.37 -21.96
CA GLU A 633 -3.62 -6.95 -23.24
C GLU A 633 -2.88 -5.62 -23.07
N VAL A 634 -1.64 -5.56 -23.56
CA VAL A 634 -0.85 -4.33 -23.54
C VAL A 634 -1.14 -3.48 -24.77
N GLY A 635 -1.30 -2.17 -24.57
CA GLY A 635 -1.53 -1.23 -25.65
C GLY A 635 -1.09 0.18 -25.31
N ALA A 636 -1.55 1.12 -26.14
CA ALA A 636 -1.28 2.54 -26.03
C ALA A 636 -2.58 3.31 -25.89
N ILE A 637 -2.59 4.30 -25.00
CA ILE A 637 -3.60 5.36 -25.00
C ILE A 637 -2.89 6.67 -25.31
N ALA A 638 -3.44 7.45 -26.25
CA ALA A 638 -2.86 8.71 -26.69
C ALA A 638 -3.85 9.87 -26.64
N HIS A 639 -3.31 11.07 -26.41
CA HIS A 639 -4.02 12.34 -26.41
C HIS A 639 -3.17 13.40 -27.11
N GLY A 640 -3.81 14.27 -27.89
CA GLY A 640 -3.18 15.39 -28.60
C GLY A 640 -3.53 15.40 -30.09
N PRO A 641 -3.03 16.41 -30.83
CA PRO A 641 -3.33 16.58 -32.25
C PRO A 641 -2.87 15.41 -33.13
N ASP A 642 -1.81 14.70 -32.74
CA ASP A 642 -1.22 13.60 -33.50
C ASP A 642 -1.42 12.23 -32.82
N ALA A 643 -2.49 12.07 -32.03
CA ALA A 643 -2.71 10.89 -31.18
C ALA A 643 -2.64 9.57 -31.96
N THR A 644 -3.20 9.50 -33.17
CA THR A 644 -3.15 8.31 -34.03
C THR A 644 -1.71 7.92 -34.37
N THR A 645 -0.88 8.89 -34.77
CA THR A 645 0.52 8.66 -35.15
C THR A 645 1.32 8.18 -33.95
N LEU A 646 1.20 8.87 -32.82
CA LEU A 646 2.01 8.53 -31.64
C LEU A 646 1.57 7.22 -30.97
N ALA A 647 0.27 6.91 -30.95
CA ALA A 647 -0.22 5.60 -30.54
C ALA A 647 0.32 4.49 -31.46
N THR A 648 0.37 4.73 -32.77
CA THR A 648 0.96 3.80 -33.75
C THR A 648 2.44 3.57 -33.46
N ASP A 649 3.21 4.64 -33.24
CA ASP A 649 4.63 4.57 -32.90
C ASP A 649 4.85 3.72 -31.64
N LEU A 650 4.04 3.93 -30.58
CA LEU A 650 4.13 3.17 -29.33
C LEU A 650 3.71 1.70 -29.50
N THR A 651 2.66 1.38 -30.27
CA THR A 651 2.29 -0.02 -30.50
C THR A 651 3.28 -0.74 -31.40
N ASN A 652 3.84 -0.08 -32.42
CA ASN A 652 4.90 -0.68 -33.26
C ASN A 652 6.16 -0.98 -32.43
N LEU A 653 6.42 -0.15 -31.43
CA LEU A 653 7.44 -0.40 -30.42
C LEU A 653 7.11 -1.69 -29.64
N LEU A 654 5.90 -1.84 -29.11
CA LEU A 654 5.46 -3.07 -28.44
C LEU A 654 5.54 -4.32 -29.32
N ASP A 655 5.15 -4.23 -30.60
CA ASP A 655 5.23 -5.33 -31.56
C ASP A 655 6.68 -5.76 -31.81
N ARG A 656 7.62 -4.80 -31.89
CA ARG A 656 9.05 -5.09 -31.99
C ARG A 656 9.59 -5.76 -30.74
N TRP A 657 9.15 -5.34 -29.56
CA TRP A 657 9.52 -5.97 -28.29
C TRP A 657 9.03 -7.42 -28.21
N ASP A 658 7.77 -7.68 -28.60
CA ASP A 658 7.21 -9.03 -28.62
C ASP A 658 7.90 -9.92 -29.66
N ALA A 659 8.11 -9.41 -30.87
CA ALA A 659 8.84 -10.11 -31.95
C ALA A 659 10.30 -10.42 -31.59
N ALA A 660 10.93 -9.62 -30.72
CA ALA A 660 12.27 -9.87 -30.19
C ALA A 660 12.29 -10.91 -29.04
N GLY A 661 11.15 -11.54 -28.73
CA GLY A 661 11.05 -12.53 -27.66
C GLY A 661 10.90 -11.92 -26.26
N ARG A 662 10.31 -10.72 -26.16
CA ARG A 662 10.03 -10.01 -24.90
C ARG A 662 11.28 -9.84 -24.00
N PRO A 663 12.36 -9.23 -24.51
CA PRO A 663 13.60 -9.10 -23.75
C PRO A 663 13.37 -8.33 -22.44
N ASN A 664 13.97 -8.82 -21.35
CA ASN A 664 13.76 -8.31 -19.99
C ASN A 664 15.02 -8.40 -19.10
N GLN A 665 16.18 -8.65 -19.67
CA GLN A 665 17.45 -8.70 -18.94
C GLN A 665 18.42 -7.67 -19.55
N PRO A 666 18.19 -6.37 -19.31
CA PRO A 666 19.05 -5.36 -19.89
C PRO A 666 20.46 -5.44 -19.31
N THR A 667 21.46 -5.34 -20.18
CA THR A 667 22.84 -5.11 -19.80
C THR A 667 23.14 -3.62 -19.91
N VAL A 668 23.50 -3.00 -18.80
CA VAL A 668 23.91 -1.60 -18.73
C VAL A 668 25.42 -1.51 -18.58
N THR A 669 26.05 -0.72 -19.44
CA THR A 669 27.47 -0.40 -19.34
C THR A 669 27.61 1.07 -18.99
N ALA A 670 28.31 1.36 -17.89
CA ALA A 670 28.70 2.70 -17.49
C ALA A 670 30.14 2.96 -17.94
N HIS A 671 30.35 4.10 -18.57
CA HIS A 671 31.68 4.59 -18.95
C HIS A 671 31.94 5.90 -18.23
N ARG A 672 33.17 6.08 -17.73
CA ARG A 672 33.55 7.37 -17.12
C ARG A 672 33.48 8.47 -18.18
N ALA A 673 32.87 9.61 -17.86
CA ALA A 673 32.79 10.74 -18.77
C ALA A 673 34.19 11.21 -19.18
N GLY A 674 34.30 11.68 -20.42
CA GLY A 674 35.57 12.13 -21.01
C GLY A 674 36.51 11.01 -21.50
N THR A 675 36.20 9.73 -21.27
CA THR A 675 37.03 8.61 -21.75
C THR A 675 36.56 8.02 -23.08
N ARG A 676 35.36 8.41 -23.54
CA ARG A 676 34.85 8.13 -24.89
C ARG A 676 33.85 9.20 -25.32
N THR A 677 33.59 9.29 -26.62
CA THR A 677 32.47 10.06 -27.18
C THR A 677 31.15 9.32 -26.93
N ALA A 678 30.08 10.06 -26.66
CA ALA A 678 28.74 9.51 -26.59
C ALA A 678 28.19 9.24 -28.00
N ASP A 679 27.61 8.06 -28.18
CA ASP A 679 26.96 7.65 -29.42
C ASP A 679 25.44 7.88 -29.32
N HIS A 680 24.74 7.77 -30.46
CA HIS A 680 23.28 7.89 -30.47
C HIS A 680 22.64 6.80 -29.59
N GLY A 681 21.79 7.20 -28.64
CA GLY A 681 21.11 6.31 -27.70
C GLY A 681 21.85 6.14 -26.36
N ASP A 682 23.04 6.71 -26.22
CA ASP A 682 23.70 6.81 -24.93
C ASP A 682 23.04 7.86 -24.04
N ILE A 683 23.01 7.57 -22.74
CA ILE A 683 22.55 8.51 -21.71
C ILE A 683 23.79 9.15 -21.11
N SER A 684 24.05 10.39 -21.50
CA SER A 684 25.26 11.15 -21.10
C SER A 684 25.00 12.04 -19.90
N ARG A 685 25.91 12.03 -18.94
CA ARG A 685 25.89 12.83 -17.71
C ARG A 685 27.26 13.43 -17.44
N SER A 686 27.36 14.20 -16.35
CA SER A 686 28.59 14.87 -15.94
C SER A 686 29.74 13.89 -15.72
N ASP A 687 29.48 12.75 -15.06
CA ASP A 687 30.53 11.80 -14.67
C ASP A 687 30.42 10.45 -15.41
N THR A 688 29.27 10.15 -16.02
CA THR A 688 29.03 8.86 -16.68
C THR A 688 28.35 8.98 -18.04
N ILE A 689 28.71 8.10 -18.97
CA ILE A 689 27.94 7.78 -20.16
C ILE A 689 27.41 6.35 -20.00
N LEU A 690 26.09 6.18 -20.01
CA LEU A 690 25.44 4.88 -19.89
C LEU A 690 24.98 4.38 -21.26
N THR A 691 25.24 3.11 -21.53
CA THR A 691 24.69 2.37 -22.68
C THR A 691 23.83 1.24 -22.15
N ILE A 692 22.64 1.06 -22.71
CA ILE A 692 21.70 0.00 -22.32
C ILE A 692 21.45 -0.89 -23.54
N ALA A 693 21.69 -2.20 -23.39
CA ALA A 693 21.44 -3.21 -24.40
C ALA A 693 20.49 -4.30 -23.86
N PHE A 694 19.78 -4.99 -24.76
CA PHE A 694 18.78 -6.02 -24.46
C PHE A 694 19.07 -7.33 -25.16
#